data_AF-A0A0V0VIC4-F1
#
_entry.id   AF-A0A0V0VIC4-F1
#
_cell.length_a   1.000
_cell.length_b   1.000
_cell.length_c   1.000
_cell.angle_alpha   90.00
_cell.angle_beta   90.00
_cell.angle_gamma   90.00
#
_symmetry.space_group_name_H-M   'P 1'
#
loop_
_entity.id
_entity.type
_entity.pdbx_description
1 polymer ?
#
loop_
_entity_poly.entity_id
_entity_poly.type
_entity_poly.pdbx_seq_one_letter_code
_entity_poly.pdbx_strand_id
1 'polypeptide(L)'
;MSFLEPTEEAHRSPTVAQLTELQIMGFVVPILNRDFDEIRQEVRGRIKEEKWQRRLVLIIVSTALLLDNMLYMVIVPIIPDYLRRIGAYKVKYSYQLTNDTVGSENGTEYFVSKLHKIKEYESEDTSLGYLFASKAIIQLLVNPFSGALIDRIGYEIPMIIGLVIMFSSTAIFALGQSYGILFFARSLQGLGSAFADTSGLAMIANRFTEEAERSKALGIALAFISFGSLVAPPFGGVLYEFCGKPVPFLLLSFVCLLDGFMVFMVIHPKTQRAETGERIKGPTVFRLLLDPYIAVCAGALVTANVSLAFLEPTISKWMTDTMPTVTEWQIGLVWLPPFLPHVLGVYVAVKLLKRYSQISWLLAAVGLGLEGISCFIVPFATTYTGLIIPLSILCFGISLVDTALLPLLGYLVDTRHASVYGSVYAIADISYSIAYAIGPVVAGTVVANLGFFSLNLIICLSNVLYAPALSFIRSVYSYKPFENDFDGDYKRDVNFNESEFYGSLENQHFDPKQPGHQYAYDQVLPKPPVPELKATLEKYVKYAGVVADSKSQLFQTERFVEHFYRTEGPQLQKRLEEIADQSSNWINHFWLKTMYLENRVPLPLYSNPGYAFDDPNFHSDNKDDMFKYIALFIQGLFDFKAVVDRRELPSDYSTGMFGGSLMCMEQFWYLFSSYRHPRLGVDTLERVDTNTEHITVMCNSQIYIMTVMKDGKIIDRDNLAKQLATIKFMADKSITSNHWPVGFVTAVNRDKASLAYKILEKDPINKKSLEDIKRSAFVVCLDESLQSDKMMSKDHPASSSLSYMISTVNNRWFDKTFQFIFTEDGLCGVNYEHSVAEGMPMFKMVDHALNYIISKSLNIEILHYTGYGKQFIKSINASPDAIVQMALQWTFFKCHGKLTSTYETASLRRFKQGRVENLRSATPETLNWVKQMENENASMAVTGYGIDNHLWALKDISLQMCDIMPKIFSDAMFRELFTFRLSTSQIPWLPDNAAVGYGPVVDDGYGCAYKLSDGSIKFFISTLNTSDKTNIAEFHHTLKTTLDQFQIFLSSFQI
;
A
#
# COMPACT_ATOMS: atom_id res chain seq x y z
N MET A 1 50.97 48.23 31.77
CA MET A 1 50.60 49.66 31.82
C MET A 1 49.12 49.73 31.41
N SER A 2 48.15 49.98 32.29
CA SER A 2 47.86 51.27 32.97
C SER A 2 47.59 52.39 31.95
N PHE A 3 46.53 53.19 31.97
CA PHE A 3 45.33 53.39 32.83
C PHE A 3 44.50 54.44 31.99
N LEU A 4 43.16 54.54 31.92
CA LEU A 4 42.12 54.82 32.93
C LEU A 4 40.77 55.10 32.19
N GLU A 5 39.62 54.86 32.83
CA GLU A 5 38.33 55.51 32.48
C GLU A 5 38.26 56.95 33.08
N PRO A 6 37.33 57.84 32.66
CA PRO A 6 35.99 57.94 33.28
C PRO A 6 34.83 58.07 32.24
N THR A 7 33.70 57.35 32.32
CA THR A 7 32.47 57.50 33.15
C THR A 7 31.52 58.67 32.82
N GLU A 8 30.25 58.31 32.55
CA GLU A 8 28.94 59.00 32.77
C GLU A 8 27.98 58.65 31.61
N GLU A 9 26.71 58.27 31.79
CA GLU A 9 25.92 58.08 33.01
C GLU A 9 24.85 56.98 32.77
N ALA A 10 24.31 56.37 33.83
CA ALA A 10 23.45 55.19 33.72
C ALA A 10 21.99 55.47 34.10
N HIS A 11 21.04 54.93 33.33
CA HIS A 11 19.68 54.67 33.82
C HIS A 11 19.13 53.32 33.34
N ARG A 12 18.81 52.46 34.32
CA ARG A 12 18.01 51.23 34.16
C ARG A 12 16.83 51.27 35.14
N SER A 13 15.61 51.07 34.62
CA SER A 13 14.42 50.54 35.33
C SER A 13 13.84 51.37 36.50
N PRO A 14 12.60 51.13 37.00
CA PRO A 14 11.61 50.10 36.61
C PRO A 14 10.15 50.59 36.38
N THR A 15 9.30 49.66 35.91
CA THR A 15 7.82 49.57 36.09
C THR A 15 6.92 50.82 36.06
N VAL A 16 6.00 50.86 35.10
CA VAL A 16 4.58 51.18 35.36
C VAL A 16 3.68 50.13 34.72
N ALA A 17 3.21 49.20 35.54
CA ALA A 17 1.85 48.72 35.43
C ALA A 17 1.00 49.54 36.42
N GLN A 18 -0.03 50.25 35.94
CA GLN A 18 -1.27 50.61 36.65
C GLN A 18 -2.09 51.60 35.80
N LEU A 19 -3.42 51.63 36.05
CA LEU A 19 -4.46 52.41 35.35
C LEU A 19 -4.75 51.88 33.93
N THR A 20 -5.95 51.38 33.57
CA THR A 20 -7.26 51.25 34.26
C THR A 20 -7.91 49.95 33.78
N GLU A 21 -8.34 49.04 34.65
CA GLU A 21 -9.68 48.96 35.24
C GLU A 21 -10.88 49.10 34.28
N LEU A 22 -11.69 48.03 34.27
CA LEU A 22 -13.15 47.95 34.08
C LEU A 22 -13.82 48.28 32.72
N GLN A 23 -14.61 47.29 32.31
CA GLN A 23 -15.92 47.37 31.63
C GLN A 23 -16.04 47.43 30.09
N ILE A 24 -16.48 46.27 29.57
CA ILE A 24 -17.56 46.03 28.56
C ILE A 24 -17.12 45.31 27.26
N MET A 25 -17.62 44.07 27.16
CA MET A 25 -17.90 43.24 25.97
C MET A 25 -17.12 43.50 24.67
N GLY A 26 -16.13 42.63 24.40
CA GLY A 26 -15.55 42.45 23.08
C GLY A 26 -15.09 41.00 22.87
N PHE A 27 -15.61 40.34 21.83
CA PHE A 27 -15.23 38.97 21.43
C PHE A 27 -13.75 38.95 20.99
N VAL A 28 -12.90 38.16 21.65
CA VAL A 28 -11.49 37.97 21.22
C VAL A 28 -11.33 36.59 20.60
N VAL A 29 -11.04 36.57 19.28
CA VAL A 29 -10.82 35.33 18.53
C VAL A 29 -9.35 34.88 18.70
N PRO A 30 -9.09 33.64 19.20
CA PRO A 30 -7.74 33.20 19.63
C PRO A 30 -6.79 32.80 18.49
N ILE A 31 -6.87 33.49 17.34
CA ILE A 31 -6.06 33.22 16.14
C ILE A 31 -5.03 34.35 15.87
N LEU A 32 -5.28 35.56 16.37
CA LEU A 32 -4.56 36.78 15.96
C LEU A 32 -3.24 37.07 16.69
N ASN A 33 -2.78 36.21 17.61
CA ASN A 33 -1.65 36.51 18.50
C ASN A 33 -0.63 35.36 18.66
N ARG A 34 -0.50 34.51 17.63
CA ARG A 34 0.54 33.46 17.53
C ARG A 34 1.59 33.85 16.51
N ASP A 35 2.83 33.44 16.74
CA ASP A 35 3.93 33.79 15.85
C ASP A 35 3.78 33.12 14.48
N PHE A 36 4.09 33.85 13.41
CA PHE A 36 3.72 33.45 12.05
C PHE A 36 4.52 32.21 11.60
N ASP A 37 5.76 32.09 12.06
CA ASP A 37 6.61 30.93 11.80
C ASP A 37 6.25 29.70 12.64
N GLU A 38 5.72 29.87 13.87
CA GLU A 38 5.17 28.73 14.65
C GLU A 38 3.94 28.13 13.96
N ILE A 39 2.98 28.98 13.54
CA ILE A 39 1.82 28.52 12.76
C ILE A 39 2.29 27.83 11.48
N ARG A 40 3.27 28.41 10.78
CA ARG A 40 3.81 27.86 9.53
C ARG A 40 4.47 26.49 9.74
N GLN A 41 5.21 26.29 10.83
CA GLN A 41 5.80 24.99 11.16
C GLN A 41 4.73 23.98 11.60
N GLU A 42 3.76 24.36 12.43
CA GLU A 42 2.66 23.49 12.88
C GLU A 42 1.80 23.03 11.68
N VAL A 43 1.44 23.95 10.77
CA VAL A 43 0.72 23.64 9.53
C VAL A 43 1.55 22.76 8.61
N ARG A 44 2.84 23.03 8.43
CA ARG A 44 3.73 22.21 7.58
C ARG A 44 3.98 20.81 8.16
N GLY A 45 3.97 20.65 9.48
CA GLY A 45 3.99 19.37 10.17
C GLY A 45 2.71 18.57 9.92
N ARG A 46 1.54 19.18 10.14
CA ARG A 46 0.23 18.55 9.86
C ARG A 46 0.04 18.18 8.38
N ILE A 47 0.57 18.99 7.46
CA ILE A 47 0.58 18.70 6.01
C ILE A 47 1.40 17.45 5.66
N LYS A 48 2.40 17.06 6.46
CA LYS A 48 3.16 15.82 6.24
C LYS A 48 2.46 14.56 6.76
N GLU A 49 1.44 14.69 7.61
CA GLU A 49 0.73 13.53 8.17
C GLU A 49 -0.11 12.85 7.08
N GLU A 50 0.15 11.58 6.78
CA GLU A 50 -0.47 10.85 5.66
C GLU A 50 -2.01 10.86 5.71
N LYS A 51 -2.60 10.74 6.92
CA LYS A 51 -4.05 10.81 7.11
C LYS A 51 -4.61 12.20 6.80
N TRP A 52 -3.85 13.26 7.06
CA TRP A 52 -4.24 14.63 6.74
C TRP A 52 -4.11 14.88 5.24
N GLN A 53 -3.05 14.37 4.61
CA GLN A 53 -2.90 14.40 3.14
C GLN A 53 -4.02 13.68 2.41
N ARG A 54 -4.38 12.44 2.80
CA ARG A 54 -5.51 11.70 2.19
C ARG A 54 -6.83 12.48 2.31
N ARG A 55 -7.07 13.15 3.45
CA ARG A 55 -8.26 14.01 3.64
C ARG A 55 -8.20 15.28 2.78
N LEU A 56 -7.05 15.93 2.68
CA LEU A 56 -6.87 17.17 1.94
C LEU A 56 -6.95 16.92 0.43
N VAL A 57 -6.36 15.82 -0.07
CA VAL A 57 -6.58 15.29 -1.43
C VAL A 57 -8.07 15.09 -1.70
N LEU A 58 -8.82 14.43 -0.80
CA LEU A 58 -10.26 14.22 -0.98
C LEU A 58 -11.04 15.55 -1.03
N ILE A 59 -10.68 16.54 -0.20
CA ILE A 59 -11.32 17.87 -0.19
C ILE A 59 -11.05 18.61 -1.50
N ILE A 60 -9.80 18.66 -1.96
CA ILE A 60 -9.43 19.32 -3.23
C ILE A 60 -10.17 18.65 -4.38
N VAL A 61 -10.04 17.34 -4.55
CA VAL A 61 -10.65 16.64 -5.69
C VAL A 61 -12.17 16.77 -5.68
N SER A 62 -12.82 16.70 -4.51
CA SER A 62 -14.26 16.94 -4.41
C SER A 62 -14.64 18.39 -4.76
N THR A 63 -13.75 19.36 -4.51
CA THR A 63 -13.94 20.78 -4.82
C THR A 63 -13.74 21.06 -6.31
N ALA A 64 -12.66 20.54 -6.92
CA ALA A 64 -12.43 20.60 -8.36
C ALA A 64 -13.62 20.03 -9.16
N LEU A 65 -14.04 18.80 -8.82
CA LEU A 65 -15.16 18.12 -9.49
C LEU A 65 -16.50 18.82 -9.25
N LEU A 66 -16.72 19.38 -8.06
CA LEU A 66 -17.88 20.24 -7.77
C LEU A 66 -17.88 21.46 -8.70
N LEU A 67 -16.76 22.16 -8.80
CA LEU A 67 -16.63 23.40 -9.56
C LEU A 67 -16.83 23.17 -11.05
N ASP A 68 -16.29 22.10 -11.62
CA ASP A 68 -16.46 21.82 -13.04
C ASP A 68 -17.92 21.51 -13.41
N ASN A 69 -18.62 20.75 -12.56
CA ASN A 69 -20.03 20.44 -12.74
C ASN A 69 -20.93 21.65 -12.48
N MET A 70 -20.59 22.49 -11.49
CA MET A 70 -21.24 23.79 -11.33
C MET A 70 -21.05 24.67 -12.56
N LEU A 71 -19.82 24.77 -13.07
CA LEU A 71 -19.50 25.54 -14.26
C LEU A 71 -20.17 24.99 -15.51
N TYR A 72 -20.44 23.68 -15.61
CA TYR A 72 -21.24 23.12 -16.70
C TYR A 72 -22.69 23.63 -16.62
N MET A 73 -23.38 23.46 -15.50
CA MET A 73 -24.83 23.72 -15.37
C MET A 73 -25.22 25.20 -15.15
N VAL A 74 -24.35 26.04 -14.56
CA VAL A 74 -24.69 27.42 -14.17
C VAL A 74 -25.09 28.35 -15.33
N ILE A 75 -24.71 28.00 -16.56
CA ILE A 75 -25.07 28.78 -17.77
C ILE A 75 -26.51 28.59 -18.24
N VAL A 76 -27.15 27.47 -17.90
CA VAL A 76 -28.43 27.07 -18.49
C VAL A 76 -29.50 28.17 -18.33
N PRO A 77 -29.70 28.77 -17.14
CA PRO A 77 -30.63 29.90 -16.98
C PRO A 77 -30.08 31.26 -17.45
N ILE A 78 -28.76 31.40 -17.65
CA ILE A 78 -28.11 32.71 -17.89
C ILE A 78 -27.97 33.00 -19.39
N ILE A 79 -27.48 32.04 -20.16
CA ILE A 79 -26.94 32.28 -21.51
C ILE A 79 -28.00 32.51 -22.58
N PRO A 80 -29.16 31.81 -22.62
CA PRO A 80 -30.20 32.09 -23.59
C PRO A 80 -30.71 33.54 -23.51
N ASP A 81 -31.03 34.02 -22.31
CA ASP A 81 -31.43 35.42 -22.07
C ASP A 81 -30.29 36.40 -22.38
N TYR A 82 -29.07 36.13 -21.91
CA TYR A 82 -27.92 37.01 -22.17
C TYR A 82 -27.63 37.18 -23.67
N LEU A 83 -27.67 36.09 -24.46
CA LEU A 83 -27.46 36.14 -25.91
C LEU A 83 -28.57 36.91 -26.64
N ARG A 84 -29.82 36.80 -26.17
CA ARG A 84 -30.95 37.64 -26.65
C ARG A 84 -30.73 39.12 -26.32
N ARG A 85 -30.26 39.46 -25.10
CA ARG A 85 -30.00 40.85 -24.67
C ARG A 85 -28.88 41.52 -25.44
N ILE A 86 -27.78 40.82 -25.76
CA ILE A 86 -26.67 41.38 -26.55
C ILE A 86 -26.95 41.38 -28.07
N GLY A 87 -28.11 40.89 -28.52
CA GLY A 87 -28.49 40.88 -29.92
C GLY A 87 -27.73 39.87 -30.79
N ALA A 88 -27.35 38.71 -30.22
CA ALA A 88 -26.57 37.69 -30.92
C ALA A 88 -27.31 36.97 -32.07
N TYR A 89 -28.64 37.04 -32.09
CA TYR A 89 -29.50 36.32 -33.04
C TYR A 89 -30.21 37.25 -34.02
N LYS A 90 -30.47 36.75 -35.23
CA LYS A 90 -31.40 37.40 -36.17
C LYS A 90 -32.84 37.21 -35.65
N VAL A 91 -33.62 38.28 -35.71
CA VAL A 91 -35.02 38.30 -35.24
C VAL A 91 -35.97 38.19 -36.42
N LYS A 92 -36.85 37.21 -36.38
CA LYS A 92 -38.02 37.10 -37.25
C LYS A 92 -39.28 37.43 -36.46
N TYR A 93 -40.26 38.03 -37.11
CA TYR A 93 -41.56 38.31 -36.50
C TYR A 93 -42.63 37.47 -37.19
N SER A 94 -43.29 36.62 -36.42
CA SER A 94 -44.50 35.91 -36.82
C SER A 94 -45.72 36.57 -36.19
N TYR A 95 -46.89 36.35 -36.79
CA TYR A 95 -48.15 36.93 -36.32
C TYR A 95 -49.16 35.80 -36.15
N GLN A 96 -49.63 35.59 -34.93
CA GLN A 96 -50.73 34.67 -34.63
C GLN A 96 -52.01 35.46 -34.36
N LEU A 97 -53.13 34.97 -34.91
CA LEU A 97 -54.45 35.52 -34.67
C LEU A 97 -55.10 34.76 -33.52
N THR A 98 -55.28 35.39 -32.37
CA THR A 98 -56.01 34.81 -31.23
C THR A 98 -57.39 35.42 -31.12
N ASN A 99 -58.43 34.58 -31.05
CA ASN A 99 -59.80 35.05 -30.88
C ASN A 99 -60.12 35.11 -29.38
N ASP A 100 -60.04 36.29 -28.80
CA ASP A 100 -60.42 36.52 -27.40
C ASP A 100 -61.93 36.80 -27.33
N THR A 101 -62.65 36.13 -26.45
CA THR A 101 -64.03 36.52 -26.09
C THR A 101 -63.98 37.61 -25.02
N VAL A 102 -64.55 38.78 -25.34
CA VAL A 102 -64.68 39.89 -24.37
C VAL A 102 -66.15 40.06 -24.03
N GLY A 103 -66.50 39.79 -22.77
CA GLY A 103 -67.85 39.98 -22.25
C GLY A 103 -68.14 41.45 -21.96
N SER A 104 -69.30 41.93 -22.43
CA SER A 104 -69.87 43.23 -22.05
C SER A 104 -70.87 43.05 -20.90
N GLU A 105 -71.03 44.06 -20.04
CA GLU A 105 -71.94 44.03 -18.88
C GLU A 105 -73.41 43.76 -19.24
N ASN A 106 -73.78 43.96 -20.52
CA ASN A 106 -75.12 43.66 -21.05
C ASN A 106 -75.26 42.24 -21.64
N GLY A 107 -74.35 41.31 -21.35
CA GLY A 107 -74.49 39.88 -21.70
C GLY A 107 -74.37 39.54 -23.19
N THR A 108 -73.81 40.44 -24.00
CA THR A 108 -73.45 40.14 -25.40
C THR A 108 -71.94 39.90 -25.50
N GLU A 109 -71.57 38.71 -25.96
CA GLU A 109 -70.18 38.34 -26.25
C GLU A 109 -69.81 38.79 -27.67
N TYR A 110 -68.67 39.48 -27.80
CA TYR A 110 -68.08 39.82 -29.09
C TYR A 110 -66.71 39.14 -29.21
N PHE A 111 -66.48 38.49 -30.35
CA PHE A 111 -65.19 37.88 -30.68
C PHE A 111 -64.22 38.97 -31.14
N VAL A 112 -63.12 39.16 -30.42
CA VAL A 112 -62.06 40.11 -30.77
C VAL A 112 -60.82 39.33 -31.21
N SER A 113 -60.58 39.28 -32.52
CA SER A 113 -59.35 38.73 -33.08
C SER A 113 -58.17 39.67 -32.81
N LYS A 114 -57.34 39.37 -31.81
CA LYS A 114 -56.08 40.09 -31.55
C LYS A 114 -54.96 39.47 -32.37
N LEU A 115 -54.17 40.32 -33.03
CA LEU A 115 -52.97 39.92 -33.75
C LEU A 115 -51.77 39.96 -32.79
N HIS A 116 -51.42 38.81 -32.21
CA HIS A 116 -50.24 38.68 -31.36
C HIS A 116 -48.97 38.62 -32.22
N LYS A 117 -48.08 39.61 -32.02
CA LYS A 117 -46.76 39.68 -32.66
C LYS A 117 -45.76 38.84 -31.87
N ILE A 118 -45.42 37.68 -32.39
CA ILE A 118 -44.45 36.75 -31.78
C ILE A 118 -43.05 37.07 -32.31
N LYS A 119 -42.06 37.02 -31.42
CA LYS A 119 -40.65 37.31 -31.73
C LYS A 119 -39.86 36.00 -31.72
N GLU A 120 -39.53 35.51 -32.92
CA GLU A 120 -38.74 34.29 -33.12
C GLU A 120 -37.26 34.65 -33.31
N TYR A 121 -36.36 33.88 -32.71
CA TYR A 121 -34.91 34.01 -32.90
C TYR A 121 -34.42 32.91 -33.84
N GLU A 122 -33.86 33.32 -34.98
CA GLU A 122 -33.40 32.40 -36.02
C GLU A 122 -32.12 31.68 -35.56
N SER A 123 -32.09 30.35 -35.67
CA SER A 123 -30.96 29.48 -35.28
C SER A 123 -30.51 29.50 -33.80
N GLU A 124 -31.39 29.94 -32.89
CA GLU A 124 -31.12 29.98 -31.44
C GLU A 124 -30.81 28.58 -30.87
N ASP A 125 -31.72 27.61 -31.00
CA ASP A 125 -31.55 26.25 -30.48
C ASP A 125 -30.23 25.59 -30.95
N THR A 126 -29.87 25.78 -32.22
CA THR A 126 -28.63 25.26 -32.82
C THR A 126 -27.38 25.94 -32.26
N SER A 127 -27.41 27.27 -32.10
CA SER A 127 -26.28 28.05 -31.58
C SER A 127 -26.03 27.78 -30.11
N LEU A 128 -27.09 27.61 -29.31
CA LEU A 128 -27.00 27.18 -27.91
C LEU A 128 -26.44 25.75 -27.80
N GLY A 129 -26.95 24.81 -28.60
CA GLY A 129 -26.48 23.42 -28.62
C GLY A 129 -24.98 23.31 -28.88
N TYR A 130 -24.45 24.02 -29.89
CA TYR A 130 -23.00 24.06 -30.14
C TYR A 130 -22.19 24.74 -29.03
N LEU A 131 -22.71 25.83 -28.44
CA LEU A 131 -22.04 26.50 -27.32
C LEU A 131 -21.94 25.59 -26.09
N PHE A 132 -22.99 24.83 -25.77
CA PHE A 132 -23.02 23.93 -24.63
C PHE A 132 -22.12 22.70 -24.86
N ALA A 133 -22.21 22.08 -26.04
CA ALA A 133 -21.38 20.92 -26.40
C ALA A 133 -19.88 21.25 -26.56
N SER A 134 -19.50 22.52 -26.82
CA SER A 134 -18.11 22.91 -27.07
C SER A 134 -17.13 22.51 -25.95
N LYS A 135 -17.57 22.54 -24.68
CA LYS A 135 -16.77 22.05 -23.54
C LYS A 135 -16.46 20.55 -23.71
N ALA A 136 -17.51 19.75 -23.83
CA ALA A 136 -17.42 18.29 -23.90
C ALA A 136 -16.66 17.81 -25.16
N ILE A 137 -16.80 18.50 -26.29
CA ILE A 137 -16.06 18.20 -27.53
C ILE A 137 -14.54 18.38 -27.31
N ILE A 138 -14.10 19.47 -26.68
CA ILE A 138 -12.66 19.66 -26.40
C ILE A 138 -12.17 18.67 -25.36
N GLN A 139 -12.95 18.42 -24.31
CA GLN A 139 -12.63 17.43 -23.28
C GLN A 139 -12.41 16.03 -23.88
N LEU A 140 -13.34 15.57 -24.73
CA LEU A 140 -13.26 14.32 -25.48
C LEU A 140 -11.97 14.20 -26.33
N LEU A 141 -11.56 15.28 -26.99
CA LEU A 141 -10.36 15.31 -27.83
C LEU A 141 -9.06 15.33 -27.00
N VAL A 142 -9.08 15.91 -25.80
CA VAL A 142 -7.90 16.08 -24.93
C VAL A 142 -7.65 14.85 -24.05
N ASN A 143 -8.70 14.21 -23.53
CA ASN A 143 -8.59 13.13 -22.55
C ASN A 143 -7.61 11.98 -22.91
N PRO A 144 -7.53 11.49 -24.17
CA PRO A 144 -6.53 10.48 -24.55
C PRO A 144 -5.07 10.94 -24.35
N PHE A 145 -4.82 12.25 -24.44
CA PHE A 145 -3.52 12.86 -24.22
C PHE A 145 -3.31 13.22 -22.74
N SER A 146 -4.33 13.71 -22.03
CA SER A 146 -4.20 14.08 -20.61
C SER A 146 -3.91 12.84 -19.76
N GLY A 147 -4.67 11.74 -19.91
CA GLY A 147 -4.41 10.49 -19.19
C GLY A 147 -2.98 9.99 -19.37
N ALA A 148 -2.52 9.89 -20.62
CA ALA A 148 -1.16 9.46 -20.95
C ALA A 148 -0.05 10.44 -20.50
N LEU A 149 -0.39 11.71 -20.22
CA LEU A 149 0.53 12.71 -19.66
C LEU A 149 0.58 12.63 -18.13
N ILE A 150 -0.57 12.45 -17.49
CA ILE A 150 -0.74 12.28 -16.04
C ILE A 150 0.08 11.10 -15.54
N ASP A 151 -0.06 9.93 -16.19
CA ASP A 151 0.72 8.73 -15.84
C ASP A 151 2.24 8.88 -16.02
N ARG A 152 2.71 9.89 -16.75
CA ARG A 152 4.14 10.18 -16.98
C ARG A 152 4.73 11.25 -16.07
N ILE A 153 3.93 12.25 -15.68
CA ILE A 153 4.41 13.45 -14.98
C ILE A 153 4.02 13.45 -13.49
N GLY A 154 3.01 12.66 -13.10
CA GLY A 154 2.36 12.69 -11.80
C GLY A 154 1.00 13.39 -11.87
N TYR A 155 0.18 13.23 -10.82
CA TYR A 155 -1.21 13.70 -10.79
C TYR A 155 -1.33 15.17 -10.39
N GLU A 156 -0.42 15.65 -9.54
CA GLU A 156 -0.52 16.97 -8.89
C GLU A 156 -0.26 18.13 -9.86
N ILE A 157 0.68 17.99 -10.80
CA ILE A 157 1.04 19.05 -11.76
C ILE A 157 -0.05 19.26 -12.82
N PRO A 158 -0.57 18.22 -13.50
CA PRO A 158 -1.66 18.39 -14.47
C PRO A 158 -2.94 18.92 -13.81
N MET A 159 -3.25 18.52 -12.58
CA MET A 159 -4.39 19.09 -11.85
C MET A 159 -4.29 20.61 -11.68
N ILE A 160 -3.11 21.15 -11.35
CA ILE A 160 -2.88 22.61 -11.27
C ILE A 160 -3.05 23.26 -12.65
N ILE A 161 -2.53 22.64 -13.71
CA ILE A 161 -2.71 23.14 -15.09
C ILE A 161 -4.21 23.23 -15.42
N GLY A 162 -4.99 22.18 -15.09
CA GLY A 162 -6.44 22.15 -15.25
C GLY A 162 -7.14 23.28 -14.50
N LEU A 163 -6.88 23.42 -13.20
CA LEU A 163 -7.50 24.45 -12.35
C LEU A 163 -7.13 25.88 -12.77
N VAL A 164 -5.89 26.14 -13.20
CA VAL A 164 -5.48 27.46 -13.72
C VAL A 164 -6.17 27.78 -15.06
N ILE A 165 -6.34 26.78 -15.93
CA ILE A 165 -7.09 26.93 -17.18
C ILE A 165 -8.58 27.18 -16.88
N MET A 166 -9.18 26.44 -15.95
CA MET A 166 -10.57 26.65 -15.49
C MET A 166 -10.78 28.02 -14.86
N PHE A 167 -9.88 28.48 -13.98
CA PHE A 167 -9.89 29.82 -13.40
C PHE A 167 -9.91 30.91 -14.49
N SER A 168 -8.94 30.83 -15.41
CA SER A 168 -8.71 31.83 -16.46
C SER A 168 -9.87 31.87 -17.46
N SER A 169 -10.31 30.70 -17.94
CA SER A 169 -11.42 30.58 -18.87
C SER A 169 -12.75 31.03 -18.26
N THR A 170 -12.99 30.75 -16.97
CA THR A 170 -14.18 31.22 -16.26
C THR A 170 -14.18 32.74 -16.06
N ALA A 171 -13.02 33.35 -15.78
CA ALA A 171 -12.90 34.81 -15.72
C ALA A 171 -13.14 35.46 -17.09
N ILE A 172 -12.61 34.88 -18.18
CA ILE A 172 -12.91 35.31 -19.55
C ILE A 172 -14.41 35.15 -19.85
N PHE A 173 -15.04 34.05 -19.40
CA PHE A 173 -16.46 33.81 -19.58
C PHE A 173 -17.31 34.86 -18.85
N ALA A 174 -16.94 35.23 -17.61
CA ALA A 174 -17.59 36.27 -16.83
C ALA A 174 -17.63 37.62 -17.56
N LEU A 175 -16.50 38.02 -18.16
CA LEU A 175 -16.32 39.31 -18.83
C LEU A 175 -16.74 39.29 -20.32
N GLY A 176 -16.89 38.12 -20.93
CA GLY A 176 -17.18 37.97 -22.36
C GLY A 176 -18.52 38.56 -22.79
N GLN A 177 -18.49 39.46 -23.79
CA GLN A 177 -19.66 40.17 -24.33
C GLN A 177 -20.06 39.75 -25.76
N SER A 178 -19.47 38.68 -26.31
CA SER A 178 -19.79 38.18 -27.64
C SER A 178 -19.84 36.66 -27.68
N TYR A 179 -20.65 36.09 -28.57
CA TYR A 179 -20.79 34.64 -28.74
C TYR A 179 -19.43 33.96 -28.95
N GLY A 180 -18.55 34.53 -29.78
CA GLY A 180 -17.21 33.98 -30.03
C GLY A 180 -16.31 33.91 -28.79
N ILE A 181 -16.35 34.93 -27.92
CA ILE A 181 -15.57 34.91 -26.66
C ILE A 181 -16.14 33.88 -25.69
N LEU A 182 -17.47 33.76 -25.60
CA LEU A 182 -18.14 32.76 -24.76
C LEU A 182 -17.85 31.34 -25.24
N PHE A 183 -17.87 31.11 -26.56
CA PHE A 183 -17.52 29.83 -27.19
C PHE A 183 -16.05 29.46 -26.95
N PHE A 184 -15.12 30.40 -27.14
CA PHE A 184 -13.71 30.19 -26.85
C PHE A 184 -13.47 29.87 -25.37
N ALA A 185 -14.10 30.61 -24.45
CA ALA A 185 -13.99 30.36 -23.03
C ALA A 185 -14.59 29.00 -22.62
N ARG A 186 -15.72 28.56 -23.22
CA ARG A 186 -16.25 27.19 -23.00
C ARG A 186 -15.33 26.10 -23.51
N SER A 187 -14.78 26.29 -24.70
CA SER A 187 -13.80 25.38 -25.30
C SER A 187 -12.57 25.24 -24.38
N LEU A 188 -12.11 26.36 -23.81
CA LEU A 188 -10.97 26.39 -22.88
C LEU A 188 -11.30 25.76 -21.52
N GLN A 189 -12.54 25.86 -21.02
CA GLN A 189 -12.97 25.12 -19.82
C GLN A 189 -12.91 23.60 -20.04
N GLY A 190 -13.26 23.10 -21.23
CA GLY A 190 -13.14 21.68 -21.58
C GLY A 190 -11.69 21.18 -21.53
N LEU A 191 -10.73 22.00 -21.97
CA LEU A 191 -9.30 21.71 -21.81
C LEU A 191 -8.87 21.67 -20.33
N GLY A 192 -9.43 22.55 -19.50
CA GLY A 192 -9.11 22.60 -18.06
C GLY A 192 -9.65 21.38 -17.31
N SER A 193 -10.93 21.05 -17.53
CA SER A 193 -11.64 19.89 -16.99
C SER A 193 -10.94 18.57 -17.34
N ALA A 194 -10.53 18.39 -18.61
CA ALA A 194 -9.74 17.24 -19.08
C ALA A 194 -8.41 16.99 -18.33
N PHE A 195 -7.88 18.00 -17.64
CA PHE A 195 -6.71 17.86 -16.77
C PHE A 195 -7.06 17.83 -15.29
N ALA A 196 -8.06 18.58 -14.83
CA ALA A 196 -8.46 18.63 -13.43
C ALA A 196 -9.14 17.32 -12.99
N ASP A 197 -10.14 16.86 -13.74
CA ASP A 197 -11.05 15.77 -13.33
C ASP A 197 -10.34 14.41 -13.42
N THR A 198 -9.72 14.13 -14.56
CA THR A 198 -8.90 12.94 -14.79
C THR A 198 -7.79 12.81 -13.74
N SER A 199 -7.08 13.91 -13.43
CA SER A 199 -6.03 13.90 -12.41
C SER A 199 -6.60 13.71 -11.01
N GLY A 200 -7.74 14.32 -10.71
CA GLY A 200 -8.37 14.22 -9.39
C GLY A 200 -8.84 12.80 -9.08
N LEU A 201 -9.58 12.18 -9.99
CA LEU A 201 -10.04 10.80 -9.84
C LEU A 201 -8.86 9.81 -9.75
N ALA A 202 -7.84 9.98 -10.61
CA ALA A 202 -6.63 9.16 -10.54
C ALA A 202 -5.82 9.39 -9.25
N MET A 203 -5.77 10.63 -8.73
CA MET A 203 -5.12 10.94 -7.46
C MET A 203 -5.85 10.31 -6.26
N ILE A 204 -7.19 10.27 -6.25
CA ILE A 204 -7.95 9.49 -5.27
C ILE A 204 -7.59 8.00 -5.38
N ALA A 205 -7.66 7.41 -6.58
CA ALA A 205 -7.38 5.99 -6.78
C ALA A 205 -5.95 5.58 -6.38
N ASN A 206 -4.97 6.46 -6.60
CA ASN A 206 -3.58 6.24 -6.22
C ASN A 206 -3.30 6.48 -4.72
N ARG A 207 -4.05 7.37 -4.04
CA ARG A 207 -3.85 7.69 -2.60
C ARG A 207 -4.69 6.82 -1.66
N PHE A 208 -5.75 6.19 -2.17
CA PHE A 208 -6.58 5.22 -1.44
C PHE A 208 -6.45 3.85 -2.12
N THR A 209 -5.52 3.03 -1.65
CA THR A 209 -5.20 1.71 -2.25
C THR A 209 -6.21 0.62 -1.90
N GLU A 210 -6.72 0.59 -0.66
CA GLU A 210 -7.74 -0.38 -0.23
C GLU A 210 -9.05 -0.17 -1.01
N GLU A 211 -9.59 -1.22 -1.65
CA GLU A 211 -10.81 -1.15 -2.48
C GLU A 211 -12.01 -0.51 -1.74
N ALA A 212 -12.17 -0.84 -0.45
CA ALA A 212 -13.26 -0.33 0.38
C ALA A 212 -13.08 1.14 0.80
N GLU A 213 -11.84 1.62 0.98
CA GLU A 213 -11.58 3.05 1.20
C GLU A 213 -11.66 3.82 -0.12
N ARG A 214 -11.15 3.27 -1.22
CA ARG A 214 -11.20 3.82 -2.58
C ARG A 214 -12.63 4.04 -3.05
N SER A 215 -13.48 3.01 -2.95
CA SER A 215 -14.90 3.09 -3.33
C SER A 215 -15.66 4.12 -2.49
N LYS A 216 -15.29 4.27 -1.21
CA LYS A 216 -15.87 5.30 -0.34
C LYS A 216 -15.38 6.71 -0.70
N ALA A 217 -14.09 6.88 -1.01
CA ALA A 217 -13.52 8.17 -1.39
C ALA A 217 -14.07 8.66 -2.73
N LEU A 218 -14.12 7.79 -3.73
CA LEU A 218 -14.76 8.05 -5.03
C LEU A 218 -16.26 8.33 -4.87
N GLY A 219 -16.98 7.56 -4.04
CA GLY A 219 -18.39 7.82 -3.75
C GLY A 219 -18.64 9.19 -3.09
N ILE A 220 -17.73 9.69 -2.25
CA ILE A 220 -17.81 11.07 -1.73
C ILE A 220 -17.60 12.08 -2.86
N ALA A 221 -16.55 11.91 -3.68
CA ALA A 221 -16.28 12.80 -4.80
C ALA A 221 -17.44 12.86 -5.82
N LEU A 222 -18.08 11.72 -6.10
CA LEU A 222 -19.26 11.61 -6.97
C LEU A 222 -20.48 12.34 -6.40
N ALA A 223 -20.69 12.32 -5.08
CA ALA A 223 -21.75 13.10 -4.46
C ALA A 223 -21.54 14.63 -4.65
N PHE A 224 -20.29 15.09 -4.73
CA PHE A 224 -19.95 16.49 -5.01
C PHE A 224 -20.16 16.87 -6.49
N ILE A 225 -19.86 15.97 -7.44
CA ILE A 225 -20.25 16.10 -8.86
C ILE A 225 -21.75 16.39 -8.96
N SER A 226 -22.57 15.53 -8.34
CA SER A 226 -24.04 15.63 -8.37
C SER A 226 -24.57 16.89 -7.68
N PHE A 227 -23.98 17.26 -6.54
CA PHE A 227 -24.32 18.50 -5.85
C PHE A 227 -24.04 19.72 -6.72
N GLY A 228 -22.92 19.71 -7.46
CA GLY A 228 -22.57 20.78 -8.40
C GLY A 228 -23.59 20.97 -9.50
N SER A 229 -23.92 19.89 -10.21
CA SER A 229 -24.88 19.94 -11.31
C SER A 229 -26.28 20.39 -10.88
N LEU A 230 -26.71 20.04 -9.66
CA LEU A 230 -28.08 20.28 -9.21
C LEU A 230 -28.26 21.61 -8.45
N VAL A 231 -27.22 22.13 -7.80
CA VAL A 231 -27.26 23.46 -7.17
C VAL A 231 -26.97 24.59 -8.17
N ALA A 232 -26.25 24.31 -9.26
CA ALA A 232 -25.80 25.33 -10.18
C ALA A 232 -26.89 26.08 -10.97
N PRO A 233 -27.99 25.47 -11.45
CA PRO A 233 -29.05 26.23 -12.10
C PRO A 233 -29.76 27.20 -11.13
N PRO A 234 -30.17 26.80 -9.91
CA PRO A 234 -30.67 27.74 -8.90
C PRO A 234 -29.64 28.83 -8.52
N PHE A 235 -28.38 28.45 -8.28
CA PHE A 235 -27.30 29.38 -7.95
C PHE A 235 -27.06 30.41 -9.06
N GLY A 236 -27.00 29.95 -10.31
CA GLY A 236 -26.79 30.79 -11.49
C GLY A 236 -27.97 31.73 -11.75
N GLY A 237 -29.19 31.21 -11.72
CA GLY A 237 -30.41 31.99 -11.95
C GLY A 237 -30.57 33.13 -10.95
N VAL A 238 -30.53 32.81 -9.64
CA VAL A 238 -30.68 33.81 -8.58
C VAL A 238 -29.59 34.88 -8.63
N LEU A 239 -28.31 34.50 -8.75
CA LEU A 239 -27.22 35.48 -8.81
C LEU A 239 -27.23 36.29 -10.10
N TYR A 240 -27.70 35.73 -11.21
CA TYR A 240 -27.86 36.47 -12.47
C TYR A 240 -28.98 37.51 -12.38
N GLU A 241 -30.13 37.16 -11.79
CA GLU A 241 -31.26 38.05 -11.61
C GLU A 241 -30.93 39.25 -10.71
N PHE A 242 -30.31 39.00 -9.55
CA PHE A 242 -30.02 40.05 -8.56
C PHE A 242 -28.69 40.78 -8.76
N CYS A 243 -27.69 40.16 -9.38
CA CYS A 243 -26.32 40.69 -9.46
C CYS A 243 -25.71 40.72 -10.88
N GLY A 244 -26.44 40.22 -11.89
CA GLY A 244 -26.01 40.23 -13.28
C GLY A 244 -24.95 39.18 -13.63
N LYS A 245 -24.67 39.05 -14.95
CA LYS A 245 -23.87 37.95 -15.51
C LYS A 245 -22.52 37.70 -14.84
N PRO A 246 -21.67 38.70 -14.55
CA PRO A 246 -20.29 38.42 -14.14
C PRO A 246 -20.17 37.74 -12.77
N VAL A 247 -21.10 38.01 -11.83
CA VAL A 247 -20.97 37.63 -10.42
C VAL A 247 -20.93 36.11 -10.19
N PRO A 248 -21.88 35.29 -10.70
CA PRO A 248 -21.80 33.83 -10.51
C PRO A 248 -20.50 33.21 -11.04
N PHE A 249 -19.97 33.68 -12.18
CA PHE A 249 -18.71 33.17 -12.74
C PHE A 249 -17.46 33.66 -11.99
N LEU A 250 -17.44 34.92 -11.52
CA LEU A 250 -16.31 35.42 -10.72
C LEU A 250 -16.22 34.73 -9.36
N LEU A 251 -17.36 34.38 -8.74
CA LEU A 251 -17.38 33.58 -7.51
C LEU A 251 -16.81 32.17 -7.75
N LEU A 252 -17.27 31.46 -8.79
CA LEU A 252 -16.76 30.13 -9.13
C LEU A 252 -15.26 30.16 -9.52
N SER A 253 -14.84 31.19 -10.25
CA SER A 253 -13.43 31.47 -10.58
C SER A 253 -12.58 31.62 -9.31
N PHE A 254 -13.04 32.42 -8.33
CA PHE A 254 -12.32 32.59 -7.07
C PHE A 254 -12.15 31.28 -6.29
N VAL A 255 -13.17 30.41 -6.26
CA VAL A 255 -13.06 29.09 -5.62
C VAL A 255 -12.11 28.16 -6.40
N CYS A 256 -12.10 28.19 -7.73
CA CYS A 256 -11.09 27.48 -8.54
C CYS A 256 -9.65 27.90 -8.19
N LEU A 257 -9.43 29.20 -7.95
CA LEU A 257 -8.12 29.74 -7.57
C LEU A 257 -7.70 29.25 -6.17
N LEU A 258 -8.62 29.26 -5.20
CA LEU A 258 -8.38 28.74 -3.84
C LEU A 258 -8.05 27.25 -3.86
N ASP A 259 -8.78 26.45 -4.65
CA ASP A 259 -8.53 25.01 -4.79
C ASP A 259 -7.14 24.75 -5.42
N GLY A 260 -6.78 25.52 -6.45
CA GLY A 260 -5.43 25.50 -7.02
C GLY A 260 -4.33 25.80 -6.00
N PHE A 261 -4.55 26.75 -5.08
CA PHE A 261 -3.64 27.01 -3.95
C PHE A 261 -3.58 25.85 -2.96
N MET A 262 -4.67 25.12 -2.73
CA MET A 262 -4.67 23.94 -1.87
C MET A 262 -3.85 22.79 -2.48
N VAL A 263 -3.83 22.60 -3.81
CA VAL A 263 -2.97 21.57 -4.45
C VAL A 263 -1.48 21.79 -4.13
N PHE A 264 -1.00 23.04 -4.07
CA PHE A 264 0.38 23.33 -3.68
C PHE A 264 0.75 22.84 -2.27
N MET A 265 -0.22 22.63 -1.38
CA MET A 265 0.01 22.01 -0.07
C MET A 265 0.24 20.49 -0.15
N VAL A 266 -0.16 19.83 -1.24
CA VAL A 266 -0.02 18.36 -1.46
C VAL A 266 1.25 18.01 -2.25
N ILE A 267 1.81 18.95 -3.03
CA ILE A 267 3.00 18.68 -3.85
C ILE A 267 4.19 18.26 -2.96
N HIS A 268 4.67 17.04 -3.19
CA HIS A 268 5.93 16.58 -2.61
C HIS A 268 7.09 16.98 -3.52
N PRO A 269 8.23 17.46 -2.99
CA PRO A 269 9.44 17.58 -3.79
C PRO A 269 9.83 16.21 -4.34
N LYS A 270 10.24 16.15 -5.62
CA LYS A 270 10.57 14.89 -6.31
C LYS A 270 11.82 14.26 -5.69
N THR A 271 11.62 13.23 -4.88
CA THR A 271 12.69 12.40 -4.32
C THR A 271 12.39 10.92 -4.62
N GLN A 272 13.41 10.15 -5.00
CA GLN A 272 13.39 8.67 -5.10
C GLN A 272 12.38 7.98 -6.06
N ARG A 273 12.05 8.59 -7.21
CA ARG A 273 11.43 7.86 -8.36
C ARG A 273 12.16 8.03 -9.70
N ALA A 274 13.40 8.54 -9.65
CA ALA A 274 14.19 8.87 -10.85
C ALA A 274 15.53 8.11 -10.97
N GLU A 275 15.93 7.36 -9.93
CA GLU A 275 17.24 6.67 -9.89
C GLU A 275 17.16 5.18 -10.25
N THR A 276 15.98 4.55 -10.13
CA THR A 276 15.69 3.29 -10.80
C THR A 276 15.17 3.57 -12.22
N GLY A 277 15.93 3.16 -13.24
CA GLY A 277 15.71 3.53 -14.65
C GLY A 277 14.43 2.99 -15.31
N GLU A 278 13.58 2.27 -14.57
CA GLU A 278 12.34 1.69 -15.09
C GLU A 278 11.18 2.70 -15.11
N ARG A 279 11.18 3.57 -16.12
CA ARG A 279 9.92 4.19 -16.57
C ARG A 279 9.04 3.12 -17.21
N ILE A 280 8.26 2.42 -16.39
CA ILE A 280 7.27 1.42 -16.82
C ILE A 280 6.37 2.07 -17.88
N LYS A 281 6.51 1.65 -19.15
CA LYS A 281 5.61 2.07 -20.22
C LYS A 281 4.29 1.34 -20.05
N GLY A 282 3.40 1.93 -19.25
CA GLY A 282 2.02 1.50 -19.12
C GLY A 282 1.32 1.38 -20.49
N PRO A 283 0.33 0.47 -20.65
CA PRO A 283 -0.48 0.40 -21.86
C PRO A 283 -1.12 1.76 -22.17
N THR A 284 -1.19 2.12 -23.44
CA THR A 284 -1.88 3.32 -23.90
C THR A 284 -3.38 3.22 -23.65
N VAL A 285 -4.07 4.36 -23.47
CA VAL A 285 -5.54 4.48 -23.41
C VAL A 285 -6.25 3.59 -24.43
N PHE A 286 -5.76 3.58 -25.69
CA PHE A 286 -6.32 2.73 -26.76
C PHE A 286 -6.21 1.21 -26.48
N ARG A 287 -5.13 0.74 -25.85
CA ARG A 287 -5.00 -0.67 -25.45
C ARG A 287 -5.90 -1.03 -24.28
N LEU A 288 -6.10 -0.10 -23.34
CA LEU A 288 -7.04 -0.29 -22.22
C LEU A 288 -8.49 -0.36 -22.72
N LEU A 289 -8.85 0.47 -23.71
CA LEU A 289 -10.19 0.47 -24.32
C LEU A 289 -10.47 -0.78 -25.18
N LEU A 290 -9.43 -1.51 -25.60
CA LEU A 290 -9.55 -2.84 -26.23
C LEU A 290 -9.76 -3.98 -25.22
N ASP A 291 -9.64 -3.75 -23.91
CA ASP A 291 -10.02 -4.74 -22.91
C ASP A 291 -11.56 -4.83 -22.84
N PRO A 292 -12.17 -6.02 -23.05
CA PRO A 292 -13.62 -6.14 -23.13
C PRO A 292 -14.34 -5.74 -21.84
N TYR A 293 -13.72 -5.88 -20.66
CA TYR A 293 -14.34 -5.52 -19.39
C TYR A 293 -14.33 -4.00 -19.18
N ILE A 294 -13.23 -3.34 -19.54
CA ILE A 294 -13.11 -1.88 -19.52
C ILE A 294 -14.04 -1.25 -20.56
N ALA A 295 -14.13 -1.84 -21.76
CA ALA A 295 -15.04 -1.41 -22.82
C ALA A 295 -16.53 -1.50 -22.41
N VAL A 296 -16.94 -2.58 -21.74
CA VAL A 296 -18.31 -2.73 -21.20
C VAL A 296 -18.61 -1.70 -20.11
N CYS A 297 -17.65 -1.44 -19.21
CA CYS A 297 -17.80 -0.38 -18.20
C CYS A 297 -17.91 1.00 -18.85
N ALA A 298 -17.02 1.31 -19.80
CA ALA A 298 -17.01 2.58 -20.52
C ALA A 298 -18.30 2.81 -21.32
N GLY A 299 -18.82 1.78 -22.01
CA GLY A 299 -20.08 1.85 -22.75
C GLY A 299 -21.29 2.03 -21.83
N ALA A 300 -21.34 1.37 -20.67
CA ALA A 300 -22.39 1.58 -19.69
C ALA A 300 -22.39 3.02 -19.13
N LEU A 301 -21.22 3.61 -18.89
CA LEU A 301 -21.08 5.01 -18.47
C LEU A 301 -21.59 5.99 -19.56
N VAL A 302 -21.30 5.73 -20.84
CA VAL A 302 -21.90 6.50 -21.96
C VAL A 302 -23.43 6.39 -21.91
N THR A 303 -23.95 5.16 -21.86
CA THR A 303 -25.40 4.88 -21.91
C THR A 303 -26.15 5.57 -20.76
N ALA A 304 -25.64 5.49 -19.52
CA ALA A 304 -26.27 6.13 -18.36
C ALA A 304 -26.31 7.67 -18.44
N ASN A 305 -25.33 8.28 -19.13
CA ASN A 305 -25.24 9.74 -19.23
C ASN A 305 -25.97 10.30 -20.46
N VAL A 306 -26.29 9.46 -21.45
CA VAL A 306 -27.14 9.85 -22.60
C VAL A 306 -28.51 10.33 -22.14
N SER A 307 -29.14 9.68 -21.15
CA SER A 307 -30.46 10.12 -20.66
C SER A 307 -30.46 11.55 -20.16
N LEU A 308 -29.48 11.91 -19.31
CA LEU A 308 -29.39 13.25 -18.74
C LEU A 308 -29.00 14.28 -19.81
N ALA A 309 -27.99 13.98 -20.64
CA ALA A 309 -27.51 14.88 -21.69
C ALA A 309 -28.54 15.20 -22.80
N PHE A 310 -29.53 14.32 -23.03
CA PHE A 310 -30.63 14.56 -23.96
C PHE A 310 -31.87 15.17 -23.29
N LEU A 311 -32.17 14.82 -22.02
CA LEU A 311 -33.29 15.39 -21.27
C LEU A 311 -33.03 16.85 -20.88
N GLU A 312 -31.83 17.20 -20.42
CA GLU A 312 -31.47 18.54 -19.96
C GLU A 312 -31.91 19.67 -20.93
N PRO A 313 -31.53 19.67 -22.22
CA PRO A 313 -31.94 20.73 -23.16
C PRO A 313 -33.40 20.62 -23.64
N THR A 314 -34.05 19.47 -23.49
CA THR A 314 -35.39 19.22 -24.08
C THR A 314 -36.53 19.34 -23.08
N ILE A 315 -36.29 19.04 -21.80
CA ILE A 315 -37.32 19.03 -20.76
C ILE A 315 -37.86 20.43 -20.50
N SER A 316 -37.01 21.46 -20.49
CA SER A 316 -37.42 22.85 -20.25
C SER A 316 -38.39 23.38 -21.33
N LYS A 317 -38.11 23.02 -22.59
CA LYS A 317 -38.97 23.34 -23.73
C LYS A 317 -40.29 22.58 -23.63
N TRP A 318 -40.23 21.26 -23.42
CA TRP A 318 -41.42 20.42 -23.28
C TRP A 318 -42.32 20.81 -22.09
N MET A 319 -41.74 21.20 -20.94
CA MET A 319 -42.47 21.74 -19.79
C MET A 319 -43.19 23.04 -20.15
N THR A 320 -42.53 23.93 -20.89
CA THR A 320 -43.15 25.20 -21.34
C THR A 320 -44.30 24.94 -22.33
N ASP A 321 -44.12 24.01 -23.26
CA ASP A 321 -45.10 23.67 -24.29
C ASP A 321 -46.31 22.88 -23.75
N THR A 322 -46.12 22.09 -22.67
CA THR A 322 -47.10 21.10 -22.17
C THR A 322 -47.72 21.49 -20.81
N MET A 323 -47.06 22.32 -20.00
CA MET A 323 -47.50 22.69 -18.64
C MET A 323 -47.76 24.21 -18.52
N PRO A 324 -48.94 24.71 -18.92
CA PRO A 324 -49.22 26.15 -19.03
C PRO A 324 -49.25 26.93 -17.70
N THR A 325 -49.09 26.25 -16.56
CA THR A 325 -49.03 26.84 -15.21
C THR A 325 -47.62 26.92 -14.64
N VAL A 326 -46.59 26.47 -15.37
CA VAL A 326 -45.21 26.43 -14.87
C VAL A 326 -44.51 27.78 -15.08
N THR A 327 -43.74 28.21 -14.08
CA THR A 327 -42.96 29.46 -14.11
C THR A 327 -41.47 29.18 -14.35
N GLU A 328 -40.72 30.16 -14.86
CA GLU A 328 -39.31 29.97 -15.23
C GLU A 328 -38.44 29.45 -14.07
N TRP A 329 -38.66 29.92 -12.83
CA TRP A 329 -37.95 29.41 -11.65
C TRP A 329 -38.32 27.96 -11.30
N GLN A 330 -39.56 27.52 -11.57
CA GLN A 330 -39.97 26.13 -11.35
C GLN A 330 -39.31 25.18 -12.35
N ILE A 331 -39.06 25.62 -13.59
CA ILE A 331 -38.30 24.83 -14.58
C ILE A 331 -36.89 24.52 -14.05
N GLY A 332 -36.22 25.49 -13.42
CA GLY A 332 -34.93 25.26 -12.75
C GLY A 332 -35.05 24.41 -11.48
N LEU A 333 -36.11 24.61 -10.68
CA LEU A 333 -36.26 23.95 -9.38
C LEU A 333 -36.69 22.49 -9.48
N VAL A 334 -37.19 22.01 -10.63
CA VAL A 334 -37.61 20.61 -10.84
C VAL A 334 -36.49 19.59 -10.60
N TRP A 335 -35.24 20.01 -10.83
CA TRP A 335 -34.04 19.19 -10.68
C TRP A 335 -33.56 19.08 -9.22
N LEU A 336 -33.94 20.01 -8.34
CA LEU A 336 -33.42 20.07 -6.98
C LEU A 336 -33.94 18.92 -6.07
N PRO A 337 -35.22 18.50 -6.09
CA PRO A 337 -35.67 17.35 -5.30
C PRO A 337 -35.04 15.99 -5.70
N PRO A 338 -34.85 15.65 -7.01
CA PRO A 338 -34.10 14.47 -7.46
C PRO A 338 -32.67 14.29 -6.89
N PHE A 339 -32.05 15.35 -6.35
CA PHE A 339 -30.77 15.27 -5.63
C PHE A 339 -30.78 14.29 -4.46
N LEU A 340 -31.84 14.29 -3.65
CA LEU A 340 -31.92 13.45 -2.45
C LEU A 340 -31.92 11.95 -2.80
N PRO A 341 -32.73 11.48 -3.79
CA PRO A 341 -32.56 10.18 -4.42
C PRO A 341 -31.15 9.90 -4.94
N HIS A 342 -30.50 10.84 -5.64
CA HIS A 342 -29.14 10.61 -6.14
C HIS A 342 -28.15 10.32 -5.00
N VAL A 343 -28.11 11.17 -3.96
CA VAL A 343 -27.23 10.96 -2.80
C VAL A 343 -27.58 9.69 -2.04
N LEU A 344 -28.88 9.35 -1.93
CA LEU A 344 -29.33 8.10 -1.36
C LEU A 344 -28.83 6.90 -2.16
N GLY A 345 -28.84 6.96 -3.50
CA GLY A 345 -28.34 5.91 -4.38
C GLY A 345 -26.82 5.73 -4.27
N VAL A 346 -26.03 6.82 -4.22
CA VAL A 346 -24.60 6.75 -3.90
C VAL A 346 -24.37 6.09 -2.53
N TYR A 347 -25.11 6.50 -1.49
CA TYR A 347 -24.99 5.93 -0.14
C TYR A 347 -25.35 4.43 -0.11
N VAL A 348 -26.43 4.04 -0.81
CA VAL A 348 -26.87 2.65 -0.94
C VAL A 348 -25.82 1.83 -1.69
N ALA A 349 -25.32 2.31 -2.83
CA ALA A 349 -24.27 1.65 -3.60
C ALA A 349 -22.99 1.46 -2.78
N VAL A 350 -22.42 2.52 -2.18
CA VAL A 350 -21.21 2.41 -1.33
C VAL A 350 -21.44 1.43 -0.16
N LYS A 351 -22.61 1.45 0.48
CA LYS A 351 -22.92 0.57 1.62
C LYS A 351 -23.11 -0.90 1.21
N LEU A 352 -23.71 -1.13 0.05
CA LEU A 352 -23.89 -2.46 -0.52
C LEU A 352 -22.55 -3.03 -1.02
N LEU A 353 -21.80 -2.27 -1.81
CA LEU A 353 -20.47 -2.65 -2.33
C LEU A 353 -19.47 -2.94 -1.20
N LYS A 354 -19.50 -2.17 -0.11
CA LYS A 354 -18.68 -2.46 1.08
C LYS A 354 -18.99 -3.84 1.71
N ARG A 355 -20.22 -4.35 1.57
CA ARG A 355 -20.63 -5.65 2.11
C ARG A 355 -20.57 -6.78 1.07
N TYR A 356 -20.69 -6.42 -0.20
CA TYR A 356 -20.81 -7.30 -1.36
C TYR A 356 -20.17 -6.61 -2.58
N SER A 357 -18.84 -6.64 -2.74
CA SER A 357 -18.19 -6.04 -3.92
C SER A 357 -18.62 -6.73 -5.23
N GLN A 358 -18.88 -8.03 -5.18
CA GLN A 358 -19.26 -8.84 -6.35
C GLN A 358 -20.56 -8.45 -7.05
N ILE A 359 -21.41 -7.58 -6.46
CA ILE A 359 -22.67 -7.15 -7.08
C ILE A 359 -22.56 -5.83 -7.88
N SER A 360 -21.37 -5.27 -8.09
CA SER A 360 -21.16 -4.04 -8.89
C SER A 360 -21.89 -4.08 -10.24
N TRP A 361 -21.79 -5.20 -10.96
CA TRP A 361 -22.44 -5.39 -12.26
C TRP A 361 -23.97 -5.35 -12.17
N LEU A 362 -24.55 -5.91 -11.11
CA LEU A 362 -25.99 -5.98 -10.88
C LEU A 362 -26.54 -4.61 -10.47
N LEU A 363 -25.80 -3.86 -9.65
CA LEU A 363 -26.14 -2.49 -9.28
C LEU A 363 -26.17 -1.58 -10.52
N ALA A 364 -25.17 -1.69 -11.40
CA ALA A 364 -25.17 -0.94 -12.66
C ALA A 364 -26.31 -1.39 -13.60
N ALA A 365 -26.62 -2.68 -13.70
CA ALA A 365 -27.71 -3.17 -14.55
C ALA A 365 -29.10 -2.74 -14.05
N VAL A 366 -29.31 -2.74 -12.73
CA VAL A 366 -30.51 -2.18 -12.10
C VAL A 366 -30.57 -0.67 -12.29
N GLY A 367 -29.43 0.04 -12.20
CA GLY A 367 -29.33 1.47 -12.47
C GLY A 367 -29.82 1.84 -13.86
N LEU A 368 -29.25 1.24 -14.91
CA LEU A 368 -29.69 1.43 -16.30
C LEU A 368 -31.16 1.05 -16.52
N GLY A 369 -31.65 -0.01 -15.88
CA GLY A 369 -33.05 -0.42 -15.95
C GLY A 369 -34.00 0.63 -15.37
N LEU A 370 -33.70 1.15 -14.18
CA LEU A 370 -34.48 2.22 -13.53
C LEU A 370 -34.46 3.52 -14.35
N GLU A 371 -33.31 3.86 -14.92
CA GLU A 371 -33.12 5.04 -15.76
C GLU A 371 -33.94 4.96 -17.06
N GLY A 372 -33.90 3.81 -17.74
CA GLY A 372 -34.70 3.58 -18.96
C GLY A 372 -36.20 3.59 -18.69
N ILE A 373 -36.66 2.89 -17.65
CA ILE A 373 -38.07 2.90 -17.20
C ILE A 373 -38.50 4.32 -16.84
N SER A 374 -37.65 5.10 -16.17
CA SER A 374 -37.95 6.50 -15.85
C SER A 374 -38.12 7.35 -17.11
N CYS A 375 -37.21 7.27 -18.08
CA CYS A 375 -37.31 8.02 -19.33
C CYS A 375 -38.63 7.70 -20.07
N PHE A 376 -39.08 6.45 -20.06
CA PHE A 376 -40.37 6.08 -20.61
C PHE A 376 -41.56 6.75 -19.90
N ILE A 377 -41.47 6.99 -18.58
CA ILE A 377 -42.55 7.61 -17.79
C ILE A 377 -42.57 9.14 -17.95
N VAL A 378 -41.42 9.80 -18.14
CA VAL A 378 -41.28 11.26 -18.21
C VAL A 378 -42.31 11.95 -19.14
N PRO A 379 -42.53 11.52 -20.40
CA PRO A 379 -43.51 12.13 -21.31
C PRO A 379 -44.97 12.08 -20.85
N PHE A 380 -45.33 11.25 -19.86
CA PHE A 380 -46.69 11.12 -19.34
C PHE A 380 -46.98 12.05 -18.15
N ALA A 381 -45.98 12.77 -17.64
CA ALA A 381 -46.18 13.71 -16.54
C ALA A 381 -46.91 14.97 -17.02
N THR A 382 -48.11 15.23 -16.49
CA THR A 382 -48.92 16.42 -16.84
C THR A 382 -48.76 17.59 -15.86
N THR A 383 -47.96 17.41 -14.80
CA THR A 383 -47.75 18.41 -13.76
C THR A 383 -46.29 18.47 -13.31
N TYR A 384 -45.84 19.65 -12.89
CA TYR A 384 -44.51 19.88 -12.32
C TYR A 384 -44.19 18.90 -11.17
N THR A 385 -45.12 18.69 -10.25
CA THR A 385 -44.93 17.77 -9.11
C THR A 385 -44.93 16.30 -9.53
N GLY A 386 -45.72 15.93 -10.56
CA GLY A 386 -45.69 14.59 -11.14
C GLY A 386 -44.37 14.27 -11.83
N LEU A 387 -43.70 15.26 -12.43
CA LEU A 387 -42.42 15.10 -13.13
C LEU A 387 -41.22 14.85 -12.18
N ILE A 388 -41.31 15.30 -10.94
CA ILE A 388 -40.27 15.08 -9.91
C ILE A 388 -40.03 13.58 -9.64
N ILE A 389 -41.07 12.74 -9.68
CA ILE A 389 -40.96 11.32 -9.32
C ILE A 389 -40.17 10.52 -10.37
N PRO A 390 -40.44 10.60 -11.68
CA PRO A 390 -39.56 10.03 -12.69
C PRO A 390 -38.13 10.55 -12.57
N LEU A 391 -37.91 11.87 -12.56
CA LEU A 391 -36.56 12.44 -12.46
C LEU A 391 -35.79 11.96 -11.22
N SER A 392 -36.48 11.71 -10.11
CA SER A 392 -35.93 11.10 -8.90
C SER A 392 -35.45 9.66 -9.12
N ILE A 393 -36.20 8.85 -9.86
CA ILE A 393 -35.84 7.46 -10.22
C ILE A 393 -34.66 7.47 -11.19
N LEU A 394 -34.65 8.38 -12.18
CA LEU A 394 -33.55 8.57 -13.12
C LEU A 394 -32.24 8.91 -12.39
N CYS A 395 -32.26 9.90 -11.51
CA CYS A 395 -31.07 10.32 -10.76
C CYS A 395 -30.60 9.23 -9.78
N PHE A 396 -31.52 8.47 -9.17
CA PHE A 396 -31.15 7.29 -8.38
C PHE A 396 -30.48 6.22 -9.27
N GLY A 397 -31.01 5.96 -10.46
CA GLY A 397 -30.46 5.01 -11.44
C GLY A 397 -29.01 5.33 -11.85
N ILE A 398 -28.76 6.54 -12.34
CA ILE A 398 -27.42 7.03 -12.74
C ILE A 398 -26.42 6.86 -11.57
N SER A 399 -26.81 7.26 -10.36
CA SER A 399 -25.95 7.17 -9.18
C SER A 399 -25.50 5.74 -8.85
N LEU A 400 -26.32 4.72 -9.14
CA LEU A 400 -25.94 3.32 -8.96
C LEU A 400 -24.92 2.86 -10.00
N VAL A 401 -25.02 3.37 -11.24
CA VAL A 401 -24.09 3.03 -12.33
C VAL A 401 -22.70 3.63 -12.04
N ASP A 402 -22.62 4.95 -11.83
CA ASP A 402 -21.35 5.64 -11.63
C ASP A 402 -20.61 5.12 -10.39
N THR A 403 -21.33 4.98 -9.26
CA THR A 403 -20.74 4.52 -7.99
C THR A 403 -20.26 3.06 -8.05
N ALA A 404 -20.85 2.23 -8.93
CA ALA A 404 -20.43 0.84 -9.10
C ALA A 404 -19.30 0.67 -10.11
N LEU A 405 -19.29 1.43 -11.21
CA LEU A 405 -18.35 1.23 -12.31
C LEU A 405 -17.04 1.99 -12.16
N LEU A 406 -17.02 3.19 -11.56
CA LEU A 406 -15.78 3.96 -11.40
C LEU A 406 -14.73 3.30 -10.48
N PRO A 407 -15.09 2.73 -9.30
CA PRO A 407 -14.12 1.96 -8.50
C PRO A 407 -13.70 0.65 -9.17
N LEU A 408 -14.62 0.02 -9.92
CA LEU A 408 -14.38 -1.22 -10.67
C LEU A 408 -13.37 -1.02 -11.81
N LEU A 409 -13.39 0.14 -12.49
CA LEU A 409 -12.39 0.49 -13.51
C LEU A 409 -10.97 0.55 -12.93
N GLY A 410 -10.80 1.13 -11.73
CA GLY A 410 -9.51 1.10 -11.01
C GLY A 410 -9.08 -0.34 -10.69
N TYR A 411 -10.00 -1.16 -10.16
CA TYR A 411 -9.74 -2.56 -9.83
C TYR A 411 -9.38 -3.42 -11.07
N LEU A 412 -10.05 -3.23 -12.21
CA LEU A 412 -9.77 -3.93 -13.46
C LEU A 412 -8.34 -3.66 -13.98
N VAL A 413 -7.80 -2.47 -13.71
CA VAL A 413 -6.45 -2.11 -14.14
C VAL A 413 -5.37 -2.56 -13.17
N ASP A 414 -5.65 -2.58 -11.86
CA ASP A 414 -4.77 -3.21 -10.87
C ASP A 414 -4.67 -4.72 -11.04
N THR A 415 -5.73 -5.38 -11.53
CA THR A 415 -5.78 -6.84 -11.68
C THR A 415 -5.33 -7.35 -13.05
N ARG A 416 -5.51 -6.58 -14.14
CA ARG A 416 -5.25 -7.06 -15.52
C ARG A 416 -4.16 -6.30 -16.28
N HIS A 417 -3.75 -5.14 -15.78
CA HIS A 417 -2.77 -4.24 -16.43
C HIS A 417 -1.74 -3.76 -15.39
N ALA A 418 -0.91 -2.77 -15.73
CA ALA A 418 -0.18 -2.02 -14.73
C ALA A 418 -1.11 -0.93 -14.14
N SER A 419 -0.92 -0.52 -12.88
CA SER A 419 -1.69 0.53 -12.19
C SER A 419 -1.51 1.93 -12.82
N VAL A 420 -2.14 2.14 -13.97
CA VAL A 420 -2.03 3.32 -14.84
C VAL A 420 -3.32 4.12 -14.73
N TYR A 421 -3.55 4.69 -13.53
CA TYR A 421 -4.86 5.26 -13.17
C TYR A 421 -5.27 6.46 -14.04
N GLY A 422 -4.33 7.29 -14.50
CA GLY A 422 -4.63 8.46 -15.33
C GLY A 422 -5.30 8.08 -16.65
N SER A 423 -4.74 7.10 -17.35
CA SER A 423 -5.31 6.58 -18.60
C SER A 423 -6.66 5.88 -18.43
N VAL A 424 -7.00 5.40 -17.23
CA VAL A 424 -8.27 4.71 -16.94
C VAL A 424 -9.38 5.69 -16.65
N TYR A 425 -9.15 6.66 -15.77
CA TYR A 425 -10.14 7.70 -15.50
C TYR A 425 -10.30 8.63 -16.72
N ALA A 426 -9.29 8.75 -17.58
CA ALA A 426 -9.46 9.37 -18.90
C ALA A 426 -10.48 8.63 -19.78
N ILE A 427 -10.60 7.30 -19.69
CA ILE A 427 -11.64 6.54 -20.41
C ILE A 427 -13.03 6.84 -19.83
N ALA A 428 -13.15 6.96 -18.50
CA ALA A 428 -14.41 7.39 -17.88
C ALA A 428 -14.80 8.81 -18.33
N ASP A 429 -13.87 9.77 -18.31
CA ASP A 429 -14.12 11.14 -18.75
C ASP A 429 -14.45 11.22 -20.25
N ILE A 430 -13.86 10.35 -21.08
CA ILE A 430 -14.24 10.15 -22.49
C ILE A 430 -15.71 9.68 -22.58
N SER A 431 -16.12 8.70 -21.76
CA SER A 431 -17.49 8.20 -21.75
C SER A 431 -18.51 9.29 -21.38
N TYR A 432 -18.26 10.08 -20.33
CA TYR A 432 -19.09 11.24 -19.99
C TYR A 432 -19.12 12.26 -21.15
N SER A 433 -17.95 12.59 -21.70
CA SER A 433 -17.82 13.61 -22.76
C SER A 433 -18.55 13.24 -24.05
N ILE A 434 -18.62 11.95 -24.43
CA ILE A 434 -19.37 11.49 -25.60
C ILE A 434 -20.87 11.84 -25.46
N ALA A 435 -21.46 11.57 -24.29
CA ALA A 435 -22.88 11.85 -24.05
C ALA A 435 -23.16 13.37 -24.14
N TYR A 436 -22.38 14.19 -23.43
CA TYR A 436 -22.57 15.65 -23.38
C TYR A 436 -22.11 16.40 -24.65
N ALA A 437 -21.27 15.80 -25.50
CA ALA A 437 -20.94 16.35 -26.82
C ALA A 437 -22.04 16.12 -27.86
N ILE A 438 -22.73 14.97 -27.80
CA ILE A 438 -23.76 14.57 -28.76
C ILE A 438 -25.14 15.09 -28.35
N GLY A 439 -25.49 14.99 -27.06
CA GLY A 439 -26.83 15.30 -26.53
C GLY A 439 -27.36 16.67 -26.94
N PRO A 440 -26.76 17.79 -26.51
CA PRO A 440 -27.23 19.14 -26.81
C PRO A 440 -27.30 19.47 -28.31
N VAL A 441 -26.46 18.86 -29.15
CA VAL A 441 -26.44 19.08 -30.61
C VAL A 441 -27.56 18.32 -31.31
N VAL A 442 -27.80 17.07 -30.90
CA VAL A 442 -28.74 16.16 -31.58
C VAL A 442 -30.15 16.24 -31.02
N ALA A 443 -30.31 16.44 -29.70
CA ALA A 443 -31.60 16.36 -29.01
C ALA A 443 -32.65 17.34 -29.56
N GLY A 444 -32.29 18.61 -29.79
CA GLY A 444 -33.22 19.60 -30.35
C GLY A 444 -33.74 19.22 -31.74
N THR A 445 -32.86 18.70 -32.61
CA THR A 445 -33.21 18.23 -33.96
C THR A 445 -34.08 16.98 -33.92
N VAL A 446 -33.81 16.06 -32.99
CA VAL A 446 -34.60 14.82 -32.82
C VAL A 446 -35.98 15.14 -32.27
N VAL A 447 -36.12 16.02 -31.28
CA VAL A 447 -37.44 16.43 -30.76
C VAL A 447 -38.27 17.14 -31.82
N ALA A 448 -37.65 18.00 -32.64
CA ALA A 448 -38.35 18.70 -33.72
C ALA A 448 -38.90 17.75 -34.81
N ASN A 449 -38.22 16.64 -35.09
CA ASN A 449 -38.59 15.71 -36.16
C ASN A 449 -39.40 14.49 -35.69
N LEU A 450 -39.11 13.94 -34.51
CA LEU A 450 -39.70 12.69 -33.99
C LEU A 450 -40.59 12.90 -32.77
N GLY A 451 -40.56 14.08 -32.14
CA GLY A 451 -41.30 14.39 -30.92
C GLY A 451 -40.64 13.90 -29.63
N PHE A 452 -41.00 14.53 -28.50
CA PHE A 452 -40.40 14.29 -27.19
C PHE A 452 -40.62 12.85 -26.66
N PHE A 453 -41.78 12.24 -26.94
CA PHE A 453 -42.06 10.85 -26.57
C PHE A 453 -41.10 9.86 -27.27
N SER A 454 -40.90 10.01 -28.58
CA SER A 454 -40.06 9.11 -29.37
C SER A 454 -38.59 9.17 -28.95
N LEU A 455 -38.08 10.36 -28.58
CA LEU A 455 -36.74 10.51 -28.02
C LEU A 455 -36.58 9.69 -26.73
N ASN A 456 -37.51 9.86 -25.79
CA ASN A 456 -37.50 9.15 -24.51
C ASN A 456 -37.65 7.62 -24.67
N LEU A 457 -38.41 7.18 -25.66
CA LEU A 457 -38.53 5.76 -26.00
C LEU A 457 -37.21 5.18 -26.55
N ILE A 458 -36.48 5.92 -27.39
CA ILE A 458 -35.16 5.51 -27.90
C ILE A 458 -34.16 5.37 -26.75
N ILE A 459 -34.15 6.33 -25.81
CA ILE A 459 -33.29 6.29 -24.61
C ILE A 459 -33.64 5.08 -23.73
N CYS A 460 -34.93 4.85 -23.44
CA CYS A 460 -35.40 3.68 -22.70
C CYS A 460 -34.92 2.36 -23.33
N LEU A 461 -35.11 2.20 -24.65
CA LEU A 461 -34.65 1.02 -25.38
C LEU A 461 -33.13 0.87 -25.33
N SER A 462 -32.36 1.95 -25.48
CA SER A 462 -30.90 1.92 -25.40
C SER A 462 -30.41 1.39 -24.05
N ASN A 463 -30.95 1.91 -22.94
CA ASN A 463 -30.55 1.51 -21.59
C ASN A 463 -30.93 0.06 -21.28
N VAL A 464 -32.15 -0.35 -21.62
CA VAL A 464 -32.65 -1.71 -21.37
C VAL A 464 -31.92 -2.74 -22.24
N LEU A 465 -31.57 -2.41 -23.49
CA LEU A 465 -30.80 -3.29 -24.37
C LEU A 465 -29.32 -3.39 -23.97
N TYR A 466 -28.74 -2.37 -23.32
CA TYR A 466 -27.36 -2.42 -22.85
C TYR A 466 -27.22 -3.16 -21.51
N ALA A 467 -28.22 -3.13 -20.63
CA ALA A 467 -28.16 -3.73 -19.30
C ALA A 467 -27.70 -5.22 -19.26
N PRO A 468 -28.09 -6.11 -20.21
CA PRO A 468 -27.56 -7.48 -20.28
C PRO A 468 -26.04 -7.56 -20.51
N ALA A 469 -25.41 -6.58 -21.17
CA ALA A 469 -23.97 -6.58 -21.41
C ALA A 469 -23.16 -6.45 -20.11
N LEU A 470 -23.73 -5.85 -19.06
CA LEU A 470 -23.10 -5.82 -17.73
C LEU A 470 -22.98 -7.22 -17.11
N SER A 471 -23.69 -8.24 -17.59
CA SER A 471 -23.44 -9.62 -17.14
C SER A 471 -22.03 -10.13 -17.48
N PHE A 472 -21.35 -9.56 -18.49
CA PHE A 472 -19.97 -9.93 -18.82
C PHE A 472 -18.97 -9.56 -17.71
N ILE A 473 -19.21 -8.49 -16.94
CA ILE A 473 -18.34 -8.09 -15.82
C ILE A 473 -18.67 -8.83 -14.50
N ARG A 474 -19.59 -9.82 -14.52
CA ARG A 474 -19.95 -10.64 -13.34
C ARG A 474 -18.78 -11.45 -12.78
N SER A 475 -17.87 -11.92 -13.63
CA SER A 475 -16.73 -12.77 -13.24
C SER A 475 -15.49 -12.00 -12.78
N VAL A 476 -15.53 -10.66 -12.75
CA VAL A 476 -14.35 -9.83 -12.44
C VAL A 476 -13.81 -10.10 -11.04
N TYR A 477 -14.70 -10.25 -10.04
CA TYR A 477 -14.32 -10.54 -8.65
C TYR A 477 -14.10 -12.05 -8.37
N SER A 478 -14.17 -12.92 -9.38
CA SER A 478 -13.81 -14.34 -9.24
C SER A 478 -12.30 -14.53 -9.06
N TYR A 479 -11.49 -13.53 -9.41
CA TYR A 479 -10.07 -13.46 -9.13
C TYR A 479 -9.82 -12.68 -7.82
N LYS A 480 -9.31 -13.34 -6.79
CA LYS A 480 -8.76 -12.64 -5.63
C LYS A 480 -7.39 -12.05 -5.99
N PRO A 481 -7.08 -10.79 -5.63
CA PRO A 481 -5.70 -10.35 -5.49
C PRO A 481 -5.02 -11.19 -4.39
N PHE A 482 -3.78 -11.62 -4.61
CA PHE A 482 -2.96 -12.24 -3.57
C PHE A 482 -2.50 -11.17 -2.56
N GLU A 483 -3.24 -11.00 -1.47
CA GLU A 483 -2.68 -10.55 -0.19
C GLU A 483 -2.44 -11.77 0.72
N ASN A 484 -1.47 -11.65 1.62
CA ASN A 484 -0.86 -12.77 2.35
C ASN A 484 -1.77 -13.37 3.42
N ASP A 485 -2.61 -14.34 3.04
CA ASP A 485 -3.15 -15.36 3.96
C ASP A 485 -2.77 -16.76 3.45
N PHE A 486 -1.81 -17.39 4.13
CA PHE A 486 -1.65 -18.84 4.12
C PHE A 486 -2.79 -19.45 4.95
N ASP A 487 -3.93 -19.77 4.33
CA ASP A 487 -4.75 -20.93 4.70
C ASP A 487 -5.96 -21.14 3.76
N GLY A 488 -6.29 -22.42 3.52
CA GLY A 488 -7.69 -22.84 3.30
C GLY A 488 -8.33 -22.65 1.92
N ASP A 489 -8.04 -23.60 1.03
CA ASP A 489 -8.99 -24.23 0.08
C ASP A 489 -9.51 -23.40 -1.13
N TYR A 490 -9.06 -23.80 -2.33
CA TYR A 490 -9.67 -23.40 -3.61
C TYR A 490 -9.58 -24.52 -4.67
N LYS A 491 -10.62 -25.34 -4.74
CA LYS A 491 -11.19 -25.86 -6.00
C LYS A 491 -12.45 -25.01 -6.24
N ARG A 492 -12.87 -24.53 -7.42
CA ARG A 492 -12.51 -24.68 -8.85
C ARG A 492 -13.34 -23.65 -9.66
N ASP A 493 -13.29 -23.49 -10.99
CA ASP A 493 -12.65 -24.22 -12.10
C ASP A 493 -12.38 -23.31 -13.31
N VAL A 494 -11.61 -23.78 -14.31
CA VAL A 494 -11.67 -23.31 -15.71
C VAL A 494 -11.70 -24.54 -16.61
N ASN A 495 -12.71 -24.62 -17.49
CA ASN A 495 -12.95 -25.77 -18.36
C ASN A 495 -11.76 -26.11 -19.28
N PHE A 496 -10.93 -27.06 -18.85
CA PHE A 496 -10.39 -28.10 -19.74
C PHE A 496 -11.36 -29.29 -19.74
N ASN A 497 -11.35 -30.11 -20.80
CA ASN A 497 -12.21 -31.29 -20.89
C ASN A 497 -11.80 -32.35 -19.85
N GLU A 498 -12.42 -32.35 -18.67
CA GLU A 498 -12.07 -33.25 -17.56
C GLU A 498 -12.66 -34.67 -17.64
N SER A 499 -13.55 -34.94 -18.59
CA SER A 499 -14.39 -36.15 -18.60
C SER A 499 -13.68 -37.48 -18.90
N GLU A 500 -12.38 -37.48 -19.22
CA GLU A 500 -11.63 -38.72 -19.51
C GLU A 500 -10.43 -39.00 -18.59
N PHE A 501 -10.03 -38.08 -17.69
CA PHE A 501 -8.80 -38.26 -16.90
C PHE A 501 -9.02 -38.56 -15.40
N TYR A 502 -10.15 -38.18 -14.82
CA TYR A 502 -10.40 -38.31 -13.37
C TYR A 502 -11.10 -39.59 -12.90
N GLY A 503 -11.31 -40.57 -13.79
CA GLY A 503 -12.06 -41.79 -13.48
C GLY A 503 -11.34 -42.87 -12.64
N SER A 504 -10.05 -42.70 -12.30
CA SER A 504 -9.20 -43.84 -11.87
C SER A 504 -8.34 -43.66 -10.60
N LEU A 505 -8.43 -42.53 -9.89
CA LEU A 505 -7.47 -42.21 -8.79
C LEU A 505 -8.07 -41.99 -7.39
N GLU A 506 -9.39 -42.08 -7.20
CA GLU A 506 -10.04 -41.69 -5.93
C GLU A 506 -10.04 -42.76 -4.83
N ASN A 507 -9.15 -43.78 -4.90
CA ASN A 507 -9.19 -44.96 -4.02
C ASN A 507 -7.82 -45.44 -3.48
N GLN A 508 -6.87 -44.53 -3.22
CA GLN A 508 -5.65 -44.87 -2.46
C GLN A 508 -5.34 -43.81 -1.41
N HIS A 509 -5.41 -44.20 -0.12
CA HIS A 509 -4.83 -43.42 0.98
C HIS A 509 -3.30 -43.42 0.84
N PHE A 510 -2.68 -42.24 0.77
CA PHE A 510 -1.22 -42.11 0.76
C PHE A 510 -0.68 -41.80 2.16
N ASP A 511 0.13 -42.72 2.69
CA ASP A 511 0.87 -42.58 3.94
C ASP A 511 2.13 -41.71 3.70
N PRO A 512 2.37 -40.64 4.48
CA PRO A 512 3.54 -39.75 4.31
C PRO A 512 4.92 -40.42 4.43
N LYS A 513 5.00 -41.69 4.84
CA LYS A 513 6.28 -42.37 5.17
C LYS A 513 6.95 -43.14 4.01
N GLN A 514 6.47 -43.04 2.77
CA GLN A 514 7.06 -43.78 1.64
C GLN A 514 7.99 -42.94 0.73
N PRO A 515 9.17 -43.47 0.32
CA PRO A 515 10.20 -42.75 -0.42
C PRO A 515 9.92 -42.59 -1.94
N GLY A 516 8.64 -42.47 -2.34
CA GLY A 516 8.20 -42.37 -3.73
C GLY A 516 7.90 -40.95 -4.25
N HIS A 517 7.87 -39.95 -3.37
CA HIS A 517 7.27 -38.63 -3.64
C HIS A 517 7.98 -37.78 -4.73
N GLN A 518 9.23 -38.10 -5.09
CA GLN A 518 10.00 -37.29 -6.06
C GLN A 518 9.49 -37.44 -7.51
N TYR A 519 9.07 -38.64 -7.93
CA TYR A 519 8.66 -38.90 -9.32
C TYR A 519 7.38 -38.18 -9.74
N ALA A 520 6.52 -37.81 -8.79
CA ALA A 520 5.29 -37.07 -9.05
C ALA A 520 5.51 -35.55 -9.11
N TYR A 521 6.54 -35.03 -8.45
CA TYR A 521 6.80 -33.59 -8.34
C TYR A 521 7.51 -33.04 -9.59
N ASP A 522 8.55 -33.73 -10.05
CA ASP A 522 9.33 -33.34 -11.23
C ASP A 522 8.54 -33.47 -12.55
N GLN A 523 7.38 -34.15 -12.55
CA GLN A 523 6.48 -34.27 -13.71
C GLN A 523 5.50 -33.09 -13.88
N VAL A 524 5.35 -32.23 -12.87
CA VAL A 524 4.36 -31.13 -12.88
C VAL A 524 4.99 -29.79 -13.32
N LEU A 525 6.32 -29.62 -13.17
CA LEU A 525 7.00 -28.39 -13.52
C LEU A 525 7.22 -28.27 -15.05
N PRO A 526 6.88 -27.13 -15.68
CA PRO A 526 7.05 -26.95 -17.11
C PRO A 526 8.53 -26.78 -17.50
N LYS A 527 8.93 -27.46 -18.58
CA LYS A 527 10.24 -27.34 -19.21
C LYS A 527 10.47 -25.92 -19.77
N PRO A 528 11.67 -25.33 -19.65
CA PRO A 528 11.95 -24.02 -20.23
C PRO A 528 11.74 -24.00 -21.76
N PRO A 529 10.88 -23.11 -22.30
CA PRO A 529 10.60 -23.06 -23.73
C PRO A 529 11.79 -22.49 -24.52
N VAL A 530 11.98 -22.94 -25.76
CA VAL A 530 12.88 -22.29 -26.73
C VAL A 530 12.10 -21.17 -27.43
N PRO A 531 12.50 -19.88 -27.32
CA PRO A 531 11.83 -18.80 -28.02
C PRO A 531 12.02 -18.87 -29.54
N GLU A 532 11.08 -18.30 -30.30
CA GLU A 532 11.24 -18.15 -31.74
C GLU A 532 12.45 -17.25 -32.07
N LEU A 533 13.31 -17.70 -32.99
CA LEU A 533 14.49 -16.96 -33.45
C LEU A 533 14.14 -15.54 -33.89
N LYS A 534 13.09 -15.37 -34.71
CA LYS A 534 12.70 -14.07 -35.25
C LYS A 534 12.29 -13.09 -34.14
N ALA A 535 11.39 -13.50 -33.26
CA ALA A 535 10.94 -12.71 -32.12
C ALA A 535 12.09 -12.35 -31.16
N THR A 536 13.11 -13.21 -31.06
CA THR A 536 14.33 -12.95 -30.28
C THR A 536 15.20 -11.89 -30.94
N LEU A 537 15.43 -11.99 -32.26
CA LEU A 537 16.22 -11.04 -33.03
C LEU A 537 15.58 -9.65 -33.12
N GLU A 538 14.25 -9.56 -33.27
CA GLU A 538 13.50 -8.31 -33.23
C GLU A 538 13.63 -7.59 -31.87
N LYS A 539 13.57 -8.36 -30.75
CA LYS A 539 13.83 -7.83 -29.41
C LYS A 539 15.28 -7.39 -29.24
N TYR A 540 16.24 -8.16 -29.76
CA TYR A 540 17.66 -7.82 -29.71
C TYR A 540 17.95 -6.49 -30.42
N VAL A 541 17.47 -6.28 -31.66
CA VAL A 541 17.61 -4.99 -32.36
C VAL A 541 16.99 -3.84 -31.56
N LYS A 542 15.79 -4.05 -31.00
CA LYS A 542 15.12 -3.05 -30.16
C LYS A 542 15.92 -2.65 -28.92
N TYR A 543 16.62 -3.60 -28.28
CA TYR A 543 17.49 -3.31 -27.13
C TYR A 543 18.83 -2.72 -27.56
N ALA A 544 19.43 -3.20 -28.65
CA ALA A 544 20.63 -2.61 -29.23
C ALA A 544 20.42 -1.13 -29.59
N GLY A 545 19.23 -0.75 -30.07
CA GLY A 545 18.86 0.64 -30.34
C GLY A 545 18.73 1.55 -29.11
N VAL A 546 18.79 1.01 -27.88
CA VAL A 546 18.88 1.80 -26.64
C VAL A 546 20.34 2.09 -26.27
N VAL A 547 21.27 1.19 -26.63
CA VAL A 547 22.68 1.22 -26.21
C VAL A 547 23.62 1.73 -27.32
N ALA A 548 23.19 1.70 -28.59
CA ALA A 548 24.02 2.13 -29.72
C ALA A 548 24.36 3.64 -29.66
N ASP A 549 25.66 3.95 -29.64
CA ASP A 549 26.20 5.31 -29.61
C ASP A 549 25.86 6.11 -30.88
N SER A 550 25.54 5.43 -31.98
CA SER A 550 25.16 6.08 -33.24
C SER A 550 24.14 5.29 -34.06
N LYS A 551 23.38 6.00 -34.89
CA LYS A 551 22.47 5.39 -35.88
C LYS A 551 23.20 4.51 -36.90
N SER A 552 24.46 4.81 -37.20
CA SER A 552 25.28 4.00 -38.12
C SER A 552 25.61 2.62 -37.52
N GLN A 553 25.91 2.58 -36.22
CA GLN A 553 26.16 1.34 -35.47
C GLN A 553 24.89 0.49 -35.39
N LEU A 554 23.74 1.09 -35.08
CA LEU A 554 22.45 0.38 -35.07
C LEU A 554 22.09 -0.20 -36.45
N PHE A 555 22.24 0.59 -37.51
CA PHE A 555 21.99 0.13 -38.89
C PHE A 555 22.94 -1.02 -39.29
N GLN A 556 24.19 -1.01 -38.82
CA GLN A 556 25.11 -2.12 -39.03
C GLN A 556 24.66 -3.38 -38.26
N THR A 557 24.20 -3.24 -37.02
CA THR A 557 23.61 -4.34 -36.23
C THR A 557 22.36 -4.92 -36.90
N GLU A 558 21.45 -4.07 -37.40
CA GLU A 558 20.27 -4.50 -38.17
C GLU A 558 20.65 -5.35 -39.38
N ARG A 559 21.68 -4.92 -40.14
CA ARG A 559 22.20 -5.69 -41.28
C ARG A 559 22.82 -7.03 -40.89
N PHE A 560 23.54 -7.10 -39.77
CA PHE A 560 24.10 -8.36 -39.27
C PHE A 560 23.01 -9.31 -38.77
N VAL A 561 21.98 -8.79 -38.11
CA VAL A 561 20.81 -9.57 -37.65
C VAL A 561 20.04 -10.15 -38.83
N GLU A 562 19.76 -9.35 -39.87
CA GLU A 562 19.07 -9.80 -41.08
C GLU A 562 19.90 -10.83 -41.86
N HIS A 563 21.23 -10.69 -41.89
CA HIS A 563 22.11 -11.69 -42.47
C HIS A 563 22.03 -13.01 -41.69
N PHE A 564 22.24 -12.97 -40.37
CA PHE A 564 22.21 -14.13 -39.49
C PHE A 564 20.88 -14.88 -39.53
N TYR A 565 19.75 -14.17 -39.58
CA TYR A 565 18.41 -14.77 -39.73
C TYR A 565 18.25 -15.56 -41.03
N ARG A 566 18.95 -15.17 -42.10
CA ARG A 566 18.89 -15.82 -43.43
C ARG A 566 19.94 -16.91 -43.64
N THR A 567 21.04 -16.92 -42.87
CA THR A 567 22.16 -17.85 -43.06
C THR A 567 22.23 -18.91 -41.97
N GLU A 568 22.89 -18.62 -40.86
CA GLU A 568 23.32 -19.59 -39.84
C GLU A 568 22.27 -19.76 -38.74
N GLY A 569 21.52 -18.70 -38.43
CA GLY A 569 20.54 -18.65 -37.36
C GLY A 569 19.52 -19.79 -37.39
N PRO A 570 18.86 -20.12 -38.52
CA PRO A 570 17.91 -21.23 -38.58
C PRO A 570 18.53 -22.60 -38.30
N GLN A 571 19.80 -22.81 -38.67
CA GLN A 571 20.51 -24.07 -38.41
C GLN A 571 20.84 -24.21 -36.91
N LEU A 572 21.27 -23.11 -36.29
CA LEU A 572 21.56 -23.04 -34.85
C LEU A 572 20.29 -23.14 -34.00
N GLN A 573 19.19 -22.50 -34.41
CA GLN A 573 17.88 -22.60 -33.77
C GLN A 573 17.39 -24.05 -33.75
N LYS A 574 17.41 -24.75 -34.89
CA LYS A 574 17.05 -26.17 -34.95
C LYS A 574 17.93 -27.03 -34.03
N ARG A 575 19.24 -26.76 -34.00
CA ARG A 575 20.16 -27.48 -33.11
C ARG A 575 19.88 -27.20 -31.63
N LEU A 576 19.42 -25.99 -31.28
CA LEU A 576 18.99 -25.64 -29.94
C LEU A 576 17.69 -26.36 -29.56
N GLU A 577 16.74 -26.51 -30.48
CA GLU A 577 15.51 -27.28 -30.31
C GLU A 577 15.81 -28.78 -30.10
N GLU A 578 16.74 -29.37 -30.86
CA GLU A 578 17.21 -30.75 -30.64
C GLU A 578 17.85 -30.95 -29.25
N ILE A 579 18.64 -29.97 -28.77
CA ILE A 579 19.24 -29.98 -27.43
C ILE A 579 18.17 -29.76 -26.36
N ALA A 580 17.19 -28.93 -26.64
CA ALA A 580 16.05 -28.70 -25.76
C ALA A 580 15.29 -30.01 -25.56
N ASP A 581 14.85 -30.68 -26.61
CA ASP A 581 14.11 -31.95 -26.54
C ASP A 581 14.80 -33.00 -25.67
N GLN A 582 16.12 -33.12 -25.76
CA GLN A 582 16.93 -34.11 -25.02
C GLN A 582 17.20 -33.75 -23.55
N SER A 583 16.89 -32.53 -23.09
CA SER A 583 17.15 -32.06 -21.72
C SER A 583 15.87 -31.72 -20.95
N SER A 584 15.89 -31.87 -19.62
CA SER A 584 14.86 -31.30 -18.73
C SER A 584 15.01 -29.79 -18.58
N ASN A 585 16.24 -29.27 -18.61
CA ASN A 585 16.57 -27.85 -18.58
C ASN A 585 17.78 -27.57 -19.49
N TRP A 586 17.52 -27.12 -20.71
CA TRP A 586 18.56 -26.83 -21.70
C TRP A 586 19.35 -25.55 -21.40
N ILE A 587 18.73 -24.58 -20.70
CA ILE A 587 19.36 -23.31 -20.36
C ILE A 587 20.55 -23.55 -19.43
N ASN A 588 20.38 -24.40 -18.41
CA ASN A 588 21.39 -24.64 -17.39
C ASN A 588 22.69 -25.25 -17.96
N HIS A 589 22.60 -26.02 -19.05
CA HIS A 589 23.76 -26.58 -19.76
C HIS A 589 24.74 -25.49 -20.26
N PHE A 590 24.22 -24.33 -20.64
CA PHE A 590 25.02 -23.19 -21.10
C PHE A 590 25.24 -22.16 -19.99
N TRP A 591 24.18 -21.82 -19.23
CA TRP A 591 24.20 -20.72 -18.27
C TRP A 591 25.20 -20.92 -17.13
N LEU A 592 25.11 -22.04 -16.41
CA LEU A 592 26.00 -22.33 -15.28
C LEU A 592 27.47 -22.37 -15.71
N LYS A 593 27.72 -22.99 -16.88
CA LYS A 593 29.05 -23.09 -17.47
C LYS A 593 29.61 -21.71 -17.82
N THR A 594 28.89 -20.93 -18.62
CA THR A 594 29.39 -19.65 -19.16
C THR A 594 29.43 -18.52 -18.14
N MET A 595 28.42 -18.39 -17.28
CA MET A 595 28.37 -17.27 -16.32
C MET A 595 29.27 -17.48 -15.11
N TYR A 596 29.37 -18.71 -14.61
CA TYR A 596 30.12 -19.01 -13.39
C TYR A 596 31.42 -19.77 -13.66
N LEU A 597 31.36 -20.96 -14.27
CA LEU A 597 32.49 -21.91 -14.27
C LEU A 597 33.62 -21.54 -15.26
N GLU A 598 33.29 -20.99 -16.42
CA GLU A 598 34.23 -20.46 -17.42
C GLU A 598 34.79 -19.08 -17.01
N ASN A 599 34.13 -18.38 -16.10
CA ASN A 599 34.57 -17.08 -15.64
C ASN A 599 35.85 -17.21 -14.79
N ARG A 600 36.95 -16.58 -15.22
CA ARG A 600 38.28 -16.72 -14.61
C ARG A 600 38.61 -15.61 -13.61
N VAL A 601 37.74 -14.61 -13.44
CA VAL A 601 37.93 -13.57 -12.42
C VAL A 601 37.99 -14.19 -11.01
N PRO A 602 38.64 -13.53 -10.03
CA PRO A 602 38.54 -13.93 -8.63
C PRO A 602 37.09 -14.08 -8.18
N LEU A 603 36.77 -15.06 -7.33
CA LEU A 603 35.40 -15.20 -6.81
C LEU A 603 34.96 -14.06 -5.86
N PRO A 604 35.80 -13.55 -4.94
CA PRO A 604 35.42 -12.43 -4.09
C PRO A 604 35.08 -11.20 -4.94
N LEU A 605 34.08 -10.42 -4.49
CA LEU A 605 33.55 -9.22 -5.17
C LEU A 605 32.86 -9.46 -6.53
N TYR A 606 33.38 -10.34 -7.39
CA TYR A 606 32.89 -10.53 -8.75
C TYR A 606 31.90 -11.70 -8.92
N SER A 607 31.90 -12.68 -8.00
CA SER A 607 31.03 -13.86 -8.09
C SER A 607 30.38 -14.26 -6.77
N ASN A 608 31.07 -14.18 -5.62
CA ASN A 608 30.47 -14.47 -4.32
C ASN A 608 29.64 -13.28 -3.82
N PRO A 609 28.33 -13.40 -3.63
CA PRO A 609 27.53 -12.40 -2.92
C PRO A 609 27.71 -12.60 -1.42
N GLY A 610 27.28 -11.60 -0.66
CA GLY A 610 27.20 -11.68 0.78
C GLY A 610 26.36 -10.56 1.36
N TYR A 611 25.82 -10.82 2.54
CA TYR A 611 25.00 -9.87 3.27
C TYR A 611 25.37 -9.90 4.75
N ALA A 612 25.38 -8.73 5.38
CA ALA A 612 25.37 -8.63 6.83
C ALA A 612 23.95 -8.87 7.35
N PHE A 613 23.82 -9.43 8.55
CA PHE A 613 22.55 -9.57 9.26
C PHE A 613 22.78 -9.26 10.74
N ASP A 614 21.85 -8.52 11.34
CA ASP A 614 21.92 -8.13 12.74
C ASP A 614 21.04 -9.08 13.58
N ASP A 615 21.58 -9.63 14.67
CA ASP A 615 20.79 -10.30 15.71
C ASP A 615 20.93 -9.50 17.02
N PRO A 616 19.84 -8.93 17.58
CA PRO A 616 19.88 -8.21 18.85
C PRO A 616 20.46 -8.99 20.03
N ASN A 617 20.40 -10.33 19.99
CA ASN A 617 20.84 -11.22 21.07
C ASN A 617 22.35 -11.47 21.08
N PHE A 618 23.10 -11.00 20.06
CA PHE A 618 24.54 -11.21 19.96
C PHE A 618 25.32 -10.09 20.67
N HIS A 619 25.39 -10.16 22.00
CA HIS A 619 26.12 -9.19 22.82
C HIS A 619 27.63 -9.49 22.86
N SER A 620 28.45 -8.51 22.47
CA SER A 620 29.92 -8.64 22.38
C SER A 620 30.68 -8.49 23.70
N ASP A 621 30.00 -8.08 24.79
CA ASP A 621 30.65 -7.79 26.08
C ASP A 621 31.27 -9.02 26.77
N ASN A 622 30.85 -10.25 26.40
CA ASN A 622 31.40 -11.50 26.95
C ASN A 622 31.74 -12.52 25.85
N LYS A 623 33.03 -12.88 25.75
CA LYS A 623 33.52 -13.88 24.77
C LYS A 623 32.91 -15.28 24.98
N ASP A 624 32.56 -15.67 26.20
CA ASP A 624 31.93 -16.97 26.45
C ASP A 624 30.50 -17.02 25.91
N ASP A 625 29.77 -15.91 25.93
CA ASP A 625 28.40 -15.83 25.41
C ASP A 625 28.39 -15.71 23.89
N MET A 626 29.38 -15.02 23.31
CA MET A 626 29.67 -15.04 21.88
C MET A 626 29.83 -16.48 21.35
N PHE A 627 30.61 -17.33 22.02
CA PHE A 627 30.77 -18.73 21.61
C PHE A 627 29.51 -19.58 21.81
N LYS A 628 28.71 -19.33 22.85
CA LYS A 628 27.40 -20.00 23.05
C LYS A 628 26.40 -19.63 21.96
N TYR A 629 26.37 -18.37 21.54
CA TYR A 629 25.53 -17.89 20.45
C TYR A 629 25.92 -18.56 19.12
N ILE A 630 27.20 -18.52 18.76
CA ILE A 630 27.71 -19.17 17.53
C ILE A 630 27.44 -20.67 17.56
N ALA A 631 27.57 -21.33 18.72
CA ALA A 631 27.19 -22.72 18.90
C ALA A 631 25.69 -22.98 18.63
N LEU A 632 24.77 -22.16 19.16
CA LEU A 632 23.33 -22.28 18.87
C LEU A 632 23.01 -22.04 17.38
N PHE A 633 23.67 -21.06 16.75
CA PHE A 633 23.50 -20.80 15.31
C PHE A 633 23.95 -22.01 14.47
N ILE A 634 25.11 -22.62 14.82
CA ILE A 634 25.58 -23.87 14.21
C ILE A 634 24.56 -25.01 14.41
N GLN A 635 23.95 -25.14 15.60
CA GLN A 635 22.90 -26.14 15.82
C GLN A 635 21.67 -25.89 14.94
N GLY A 636 21.22 -24.64 14.79
CA GLY A 636 20.10 -24.26 13.93
C GLY A 636 20.37 -24.54 12.44
N LEU A 637 21.61 -24.36 11.97
CA LEU A 637 22.02 -24.73 10.61
C LEU A 637 22.01 -26.24 10.38
N PHE A 638 22.42 -27.04 11.37
CA PHE A 638 22.34 -28.50 11.29
C PHE A 638 20.90 -29.03 11.40
N ASP A 639 20.03 -28.33 12.13
CA ASP A 639 18.59 -28.60 12.15
C ASP A 639 17.97 -28.35 10.77
N PHE A 640 18.24 -27.19 10.15
CA PHE A 640 17.84 -26.89 8.76
C PHE A 640 18.41 -27.92 7.76
N LYS A 641 19.69 -28.28 7.89
CA LYS A 641 20.32 -29.34 7.08
C LYS A 641 19.55 -30.65 7.21
N ALA A 642 19.14 -31.04 8.42
CA ALA A 642 18.40 -32.28 8.62
C ALA A 642 17.01 -32.26 7.96
N VAL A 643 16.34 -31.10 7.91
CA VAL A 643 15.09 -30.89 7.14
C VAL A 643 15.35 -30.99 5.62
N VAL A 644 16.46 -30.43 5.14
CA VAL A 644 16.92 -30.54 3.73
C VAL A 644 17.24 -31.98 3.34
N ASP A 645 18.01 -32.70 4.16
CA ASP A 645 18.41 -34.10 3.93
C ASP A 645 17.18 -35.03 3.88
N ARG A 646 16.18 -34.79 4.75
CA ARG A 646 14.91 -35.53 4.76
C ARG A 646 13.91 -35.06 3.68
N ARG A 647 14.22 -33.97 2.96
CA ARG A 647 13.35 -33.31 1.97
C ARG A 647 12.00 -32.87 2.52
N GLU A 648 12.00 -32.37 3.75
CA GLU A 648 10.80 -31.92 4.48
C GLU A 648 10.52 -30.41 4.34
N LEU A 649 11.31 -29.67 3.53
CA LEU A 649 11.04 -28.25 3.29
C LEU A 649 9.72 -28.06 2.52
N PRO A 650 8.82 -27.15 2.96
CA PRO A 650 7.63 -26.80 2.21
C PRO A 650 7.94 -26.29 0.81
N SER A 651 7.10 -26.69 -0.16
CA SER A 651 7.14 -26.20 -1.54
C SER A 651 6.94 -24.69 -1.61
N ASP A 652 7.80 -24.01 -2.40
CA ASP A 652 7.59 -22.62 -2.76
C ASP A 652 6.61 -22.47 -3.92
N TYR A 653 5.93 -21.32 -3.93
CA TYR A 653 4.97 -20.94 -4.96
C TYR A 653 5.33 -19.57 -5.53
N SER A 654 5.14 -19.38 -6.83
CA SER A 654 5.37 -18.10 -7.50
C SER A 654 4.39 -17.03 -7.03
N THR A 655 4.88 -15.81 -6.90
CA THR A 655 4.08 -14.59 -6.66
C THR A 655 3.90 -13.79 -7.96
N GLY A 656 2.97 -12.83 -7.97
CA GLY A 656 2.73 -11.97 -9.15
C GLY A 656 1.90 -12.65 -10.26
N MET A 657 2.27 -12.40 -11.52
CA MET A 657 1.45 -12.76 -12.70
C MET A 657 1.17 -14.27 -12.87
N PHE A 658 2.00 -15.13 -12.26
CA PHE A 658 1.82 -16.59 -12.24
C PHE A 658 1.50 -17.10 -10.82
N GLY A 659 0.84 -16.27 -10.00
CA GLY A 659 0.52 -16.54 -8.59
C GLY A 659 -0.01 -17.96 -8.33
N GLY A 660 0.65 -18.71 -7.45
CA GLY A 660 0.23 -20.06 -7.05
C GLY A 660 0.76 -21.23 -7.90
N SER A 661 1.68 -20.98 -8.85
CA SER A 661 2.40 -22.07 -9.55
C SER A 661 3.53 -22.62 -8.67
N LEU A 662 3.82 -23.91 -8.73
CA LEU A 662 4.93 -24.52 -7.98
C LEU A 662 6.29 -23.99 -8.46
N MET A 663 7.20 -23.74 -7.52
CA MET A 663 8.59 -23.37 -7.79
C MET A 663 9.52 -24.58 -7.67
N CYS A 664 10.66 -24.50 -8.36
CA CYS A 664 11.69 -25.54 -8.32
C CYS A 664 12.46 -25.49 -6.99
N MET A 665 12.43 -26.58 -6.22
CA MET A 665 13.12 -26.71 -4.93
C MET A 665 14.56 -27.25 -5.05
N GLU A 666 15.05 -27.50 -6.27
CA GLU A 666 16.31 -28.22 -6.51
C GLU A 666 17.54 -27.59 -5.83
N GLN A 667 17.62 -26.26 -5.80
CA GLN A 667 18.73 -25.53 -5.17
C GLN A 667 18.87 -25.84 -3.67
N PHE A 668 17.77 -26.07 -2.95
CA PHE A 668 17.79 -26.39 -1.52
C PHE A 668 18.42 -27.77 -1.24
N TRP A 669 18.09 -28.78 -2.05
CA TRP A 669 18.54 -30.15 -1.85
C TRP A 669 20.06 -30.33 -2.00
N TYR A 670 20.72 -29.38 -2.66
CA TYR A 670 22.16 -29.43 -2.94
C TYR A 670 23.00 -28.40 -2.17
N LEU A 671 22.39 -27.64 -1.25
CA LEU A 671 23.05 -26.56 -0.52
C LEU A 671 24.31 -27.05 0.24
N PHE A 672 24.13 -28.05 1.10
CA PHE A 672 25.18 -28.61 1.96
C PHE A 672 26.09 -29.63 1.27
N SER A 673 25.79 -30.03 0.03
CA SER A 673 26.50 -31.07 -0.72
C SER A 673 27.27 -30.54 -1.93
N SER A 674 27.49 -29.23 -2.01
CA SER A 674 28.15 -28.60 -3.16
C SER A 674 29.55 -28.08 -2.84
N TYR A 675 30.41 -28.07 -3.86
CA TYR A 675 31.74 -27.47 -3.78
C TYR A 675 32.24 -27.02 -5.17
N ARG A 676 32.75 -25.80 -5.29
CA ARG A 676 33.31 -25.31 -6.56
C ARG A 676 34.81 -25.56 -6.63
N HIS A 677 35.21 -26.60 -7.36
CA HIS A 677 36.62 -26.95 -7.50
C HIS A 677 37.29 -26.19 -8.66
N PRO A 678 38.44 -25.51 -8.44
CA PRO A 678 39.12 -24.74 -9.48
C PRO A 678 39.87 -25.66 -10.47
N ARG A 679 39.51 -25.57 -11.75
CA ARG A 679 40.14 -26.34 -12.84
C ARG A 679 40.69 -25.37 -13.88
N LEU A 680 41.66 -25.80 -14.70
CA LEU A 680 42.24 -24.94 -15.75
C LEU A 680 41.19 -24.67 -16.84
N GLY A 681 40.94 -23.40 -17.17
CA GLY A 681 39.96 -22.97 -18.17
C GLY A 681 38.49 -23.00 -17.72
N VAL A 682 38.00 -24.11 -17.14
CA VAL A 682 36.58 -24.25 -16.74
C VAL A 682 36.48 -24.99 -15.40
N ASP A 683 36.05 -24.30 -14.35
CA ASP A 683 35.85 -24.87 -13.00
C ASP A 683 34.80 -26.00 -13.00
N THR A 684 34.81 -26.85 -11.97
CA THR A 684 33.84 -27.93 -11.80
C THR A 684 33.04 -27.76 -10.51
N LEU A 685 31.70 -27.69 -10.62
CA LEU A 685 30.80 -27.81 -9.49
C LEU A 685 30.67 -29.29 -9.12
N GLU A 686 31.31 -29.70 -8.03
CA GLU A 686 31.34 -31.07 -7.54
C GLU A 686 30.24 -31.28 -6.49
N ARG A 687 29.57 -32.43 -6.52
CA ARG A 687 28.68 -32.88 -5.44
C ARG A 687 29.46 -33.77 -4.47
N VAL A 688 29.27 -33.54 -3.18
CA VAL A 688 29.98 -34.17 -2.07
C VAL A 688 28.96 -34.91 -1.20
N ASP A 689 29.39 -35.99 -0.53
CA ASP A 689 28.58 -36.79 0.39
C ASP A 689 27.86 -35.91 1.43
N THR A 690 26.55 -36.12 1.61
CA THR A 690 25.71 -35.37 2.56
C THR A 690 25.90 -35.79 4.01
N ASN A 691 26.54 -36.93 4.29
CA ASN A 691 26.76 -37.41 5.65
C ASN A 691 27.95 -36.70 6.34
N THR A 692 27.89 -35.37 6.40
CA THR A 692 28.94 -34.49 6.92
C THR A 692 28.75 -34.24 8.42
N GLU A 693 29.62 -34.80 9.26
CA GLU A 693 29.55 -34.62 10.73
C GLU A 693 30.33 -33.40 11.25
N HIS A 694 31.05 -32.68 10.37
CA HIS A 694 31.97 -31.61 10.74
C HIS A 694 31.79 -30.31 9.93
N ILE A 695 32.27 -29.21 10.50
CA ILE A 695 32.41 -27.90 9.85
C ILE A 695 33.89 -27.53 9.75
N THR A 696 34.19 -26.53 8.92
CA THR A 696 35.49 -25.87 8.89
C THR A 696 35.40 -24.58 9.70
N VAL A 697 36.33 -24.34 10.63
CA VAL A 697 36.44 -23.07 11.37
C VAL A 697 37.72 -22.36 10.94
N MET A 698 37.60 -21.11 10.51
CA MET A 698 38.72 -20.25 10.14
C MET A 698 38.90 -19.15 11.17
N CYS A 699 40.09 -19.04 11.74
CA CYS A 699 40.43 -18.00 12.70
C CYS A 699 41.90 -17.61 12.54
N ASN A 700 42.22 -16.32 12.54
CA ASN A 700 43.57 -15.77 12.33
C ASN A 700 44.28 -16.36 11.08
N SER A 701 43.52 -16.60 10.00
CA SER A 701 43.96 -17.25 8.75
C SER A 701 44.39 -18.72 8.87
N GLN A 702 44.11 -19.37 10.00
CA GLN A 702 44.33 -20.80 10.25
C GLN A 702 43.03 -21.57 10.07
N ILE A 703 43.13 -22.86 9.72
CA ILE A 703 41.99 -23.71 9.35
C ILE A 703 41.90 -24.88 10.32
N TYR A 704 40.74 -25.02 10.96
CA TYR A 704 40.43 -26.09 11.89
C TYR A 704 39.23 -26.91 11.38
N ILE A 705 39.23 -28.20 11.68
CA ILE A 705 38.08 -29.08 11.46
C ILE A 705 37.40 -29.30 12.81
N MET A 706 36.13 -28.92 12.92
CA MET A 706 35.35 -29.01 14.15
C MET A 706 34.18 -29.98 13.96
N THR A 707 34.13 -31.01 14.80
CA THR A 707 33.04 -31.99 14.80
C THR A 707 31.81 -31.39 15.46
N VAL A 708 30.67 -31.45 14.77
CA VAL A 708 29.38 -30.90 15.22
C VAL A 708 28.37 -32.01 15.50
N MET A 709 28.42 -33.12 14.77
CA MET A 709 27.64 -34.31 15.04
C MET A 709 28.52 -35.47 15.50
N LYS A 710 27.97 -36.33 16.36
CA LYS A 710 28.56 -37.59 16.75
C LYS A 710 27.46 -38.62 16.94
N ASP A 711 27.67 -39.83 16.41
CA ASP A 711 26.70 -40.94 16.49
C ASP A 711 25.29 -40.54 15.98
N GLY A 712 25.24 -39.71 14.93
CA GLY A 712 24.01 -39.17 14.35
C GLY A 712 23.27 -38.12 15.18
N LYS A 713 23.89 -37.58 16.25
CA LYS A 713 23.32 -36.51 17.10
C LYS A 713 24.20 -35.27 17.08
N ILE A 714 23.56 -34.10 17.06
CA ILE A 714 24.23 -32.81 17.22
C ILE A 714 24.77 -32.70 18.65
N ILE A 715 26.03 -32.29 18.80
CA ILE A 715 26.69 -32.06 20.09
C ILE A 715 26.02 -30.87 20.81
N ASP A 716 25.97 -30.90 22.13
CA ASP A 716 25.37 -29.83 22.93
C ASP A 716 26.07 -28.47 22.79
N ARG A 717 25.30 -27.40 23.01
CA ARG A 717 25.75 -26.01 22.90
C ARG A 717 27.05 -25.74 23.67
N ASP A 718 27.14 -26.22 24.90
CA ASP A 718 28.25 -25.85 25.79
C ASP A 718 29.55 -26.55 25.40
N ASN A 719 29.48 -27.78 24.88
CA ASN A 719 30.65 -28.47 24.33
C ASN A 719 31.03 -27.97 22.93
N LEU A 720 30.08 -27.50 22.10
CA LEU A 720 30.38 -26.77 20.86
C LEU A 720 31.07 -25.42 21.17
N ALA A 721 30.56 -24.65 22.14
CA ALA A 721 31.16 -23.39 22.58
C ALA A 721 32.59 -23.58 23.12
N LYS A 722 32.85 -24.64 23.91
CA LYS A 722 34.20 -25.00 24.35
C LYS A 722 35.14 -25.34 23.18
N GLN A 723 34.65 -26.02 22.14
CA GLN A 723 35.46 -26.28 20.94
C GLN A 723 35.84 -24.96 20.23
N LEU A 724 34.89 -24.03 20.05
CA LEU A 724 35.15 -22.71 19.46
C LEU A 724 36.15 -21.89 20.30
N ALA A 725 35.97 -21.85 21.62
CA ALA A 725 36.89 -21.18 22.55
C ALA A 725 38.30 -21.79 22.50
N THR A 726 38.40 -23.12 22.41
CA THR A 726 39.69 -23.83 22.26
C THR A 726 40.35 -23.49 20.93
N ILE A 727 39.58 -23.41 19.84
CA ILE A 727 40.07 -23.01 18.51
C ILE A 727 40.61 -21.57 18.54
N LYS A 728 39.86 -20.61 19.08
CA LYS A 728 40.31 -19.21 19.23
C LYS A 728 41.60 -19.12 20.06
N PHE A 729 41.65 -19.83 21.20
CA PHE A 729 42.83 -19.86 22.07
C PHE A 729 44.08 -20.46 21.39
N MET A 730 43.90 -21.51 20.56
CA MET A 730 44.99 -22.06 19.75
C MET A 730 45.45 -21.05 18.70
N ALA A 731 44.51 -20.43 17.97
CA ALA A 731 44.77 -19.46 16.91
C ALA A 731 45.45 -18.18 17.44
N ASP A 732 45.10 -17.72 18.64
CA ASP A 732 45.68 -16.51 19.26
C ASP A 732 47.11 -16.78 19.77
N LYS A 733 47.37 -17.95 20.36
CA LYS A 733 48.73 -18.33 20.80
C LYS A 733 49.70 -18.51 19.63
N SER A 734 49.20 -18.99 18.50
CA SER A 734 50.00 -19.34 17.32
C SER A 734 50.29 -18.15 16.39
N ILE A 735 49.80 -16.94 16.69
CA ILE A 735 50.18 -15.67 16.03
C ILE A 735 51.71 -15.45 16.04
N THR A 736 52.41 -16.00 17.04
CA THR A 736 53.88 -15.91 17.17
C THR A 736 54.66 -16.78 16.17
N SER A 737 53.98 -17.63 15.39
CA SER A 737 54.57 -18.44 14.32
C SER A 737 54.10 -17.95 12.95
N ASN A 738 55.03 -17.86 11.98
CA ASN A 738 54.72 -17.50 10.59
C ASN A 738 53.88 -18.59 9.89
N HIS A 739 52.56 -18.52 10.04
CA HIS A 739 51.61 -19.36 9.32
C HIS A 739 51.29 -18.75 7.95
N TRP A 740 51.21 -19.58 6.93
CA TRP A 740 50.84 -19.15 5.58
C TRP A 740 49.30 -19.09 5.44
N PRO A 741 48.71 -17.98 4.97
CA PRO A 741 47.26 -17.83 4.83
C PRO A 741 46.73 -18.60 3.61
N VAL A 742 46.61 -19.93 3.72
CA VAL A 742 46.24 -20.81 2.59
C VAL A 742 44.88 -20.44 1.99
N GLY A 743 43.93 -19.90 2.77
CA GLY A 743 42.63 -19.44 2.29
C GLY A 743 42.70 -18.41 1.15
N PHE A 744 43.77 -17.60 1.10
CA PHE A 744 44.02 -16.63 0.03
C PHE A 744 44.10 -17.27 -1.37
N VAL A 745 44.45 -18.57 -1.46
CA VAL A 745 44.45 -19.31 -2.73
C VAL A 745 43.05 -19.38 -3.38
N THR A 746 41.98 -19.32 -2.59
CA THR A 746 40.60 -19.29 -3.11
C THR A 746 40.20 -17.89 -3.62
N ALA A 747 40.92 -16.85 -3.20
CA ALA A 747 40.65 -15.44 -3.50
C ALA A 747 41.34 -14.91 -4.77
N VAL A 748 42.10 -15.72 -5.50
CA VAL A 748 42.81 -15.31 -6.73
C VAL A 748 42.06 -15.73 -8.01
N ASN A 749 42.55 -15.25 -9.17
CA ASN A 749 42.11 -15.71 -10.48
C ASN A 749 42.10 -17.26 -10.56
N ARG A 750 41.06 -17.81 -11.18
CA ARG A 750 40.72 -19.24 -11.09
C ARG A 750 41.78 -20.18 -11.68
N ASP A 751 42.52 -19.75 -12.70
CA ASP A 751 43.64 -20.55 -13.25
C ASP A 751 44.85 -20.59 -12.31
N LYS A 752 45.12 -19.47 -11.62
CA LYS A 752 46.13 -19.43 -10.55
C LYS A 752 45.72 -20.29 -9.36
N ALA A 753 44.43 -20.25 -8.98
CA ALA A 753 43.89 -21.13 -7.95
C ALA A 753 44.05 -22.61 -8.34
N SER A 754 43.67 -22.99 -9.57
CA SER A 754 43.82 -24.37 -10.04
C SER A 754 45.27 -24.85 -10.07
N LEU A 755 46.22 -23.98 -10.44
CA LEU A 755 47.65 -24.30 -10.37
C LEU A 755 48.14 -24.46 -8.92
N ALA A 756 47.68 -23.62 -8.00
CA ALA A 756 48.02 -23.71 -6.59
C ALA A 756 47.46 -24.99 -5.94
N TYR A 757 46.20 -25.35 -6.22
CA TYR A 757 45.61 -26.64 -5.81
C TYR A 757 46.46 -27.83 -6.30
N LYS A 758 46.85 -27.85 -7.58
CA LYS A 758 47.75 -28.89 -8.14
C LYS A 758 49.15 -28.94 -7.49
N ILE A 759 49.58 -27.89 -6.82
CA ILE A 759 50.84 -27.86 -6.06
C ILE A 759 50.59 -28.38 -4.64
N LEU A 760 49.53 -27.91 -3.97
CA LEU A 760 49.13 -28.33 -2.63
C LEU A 760 48.82 -29.84 -2.58
N GLU A 761 48.04 -30.37 -3.55
CA GLU A 761 47.63 -31.78 -3.64
C GLU A 761 48.79 -32.79 -3.82
N LYS A 762 50.02 -32.31 -4.08
CA LYS A 762 51.21 -33.18 -4.14
C LYS A 762 51.62 -33.69 -2.76
N ASP A 763 51.35 -32.91 -1.72
CA ASP A 763 51.60 -33.31 -0.35
C ASP A 763 50.37 -34.09 0.20
N PRO A 764 50.55 -35.30 0.76
CA PRO A 764 49.44 -36.11 1.26
C PRO A 764 48.64 -35.46 2.40
N ILE A 765 49.26 -34.63 3.23
CA ILE A 765 48.61 -33.93 4.35
C ILE A 765 47.75 -32.81 3.79
N ASN A 766 48.32 -31.96 2.94
CA ASN A 766 47.56 -30.89 2.26
C ASN A 766 46.38 -31.45 1.47
N LYS A 767 46.59 -32.53 0.71
CA LYS A 767 45.52 -33.20 -0.04
C LYS A 767 44.39 -33.67 0.87
N LYS A 768 44.72 -34.25 2.04
CA LYS A 768 43.71 -34.64 3.03
C LYS A 768 42.98 -33.41 3.58
N SER A 769 43.69 -32.36 3.97
CA SER A 769 43.07 -31.12 4.49
C SER A 769 42.14 -30.46 3.47
N LEU A 770 42.50 -30.44 2.18
CA LEU A 770 41.63 -29.94 1.10
C LEU A 770 40.34 -30.79 0.97
N GLU A 771 40.44 -32.11 1.08
CA GLU A 771 39.26 -32.99 1.06
C GLU A 771 38.41 -32.82 2.33
N ASP A 772 39.01 -32.65 3.51
CA ASP A 772 38.30 -32.39 4.77
C ASP A 772 37.54 -31.04 4.72
N ILE A 773 38.11 -29.99 4.11
CA ILE A 773 37.43 -28.70 3.86
C ILE A 773 36.32 -28.86 2.81
N LYS A 774 36.57 -29.61 1.73
CA LYS A 774 35.55 -29.91 0.72
C LYS A 774 34.36 -30.66 1.31
N ARG A 775 34.60 -31.61 2.23
CA ARG A 775 33.59 -32.43 2.93
C ARG A 775 32.94 -31.80 4.16
N SER A 776 33.34 -30.61 4.60
CA SER A 776 32.65 -29.94 5.71
C SER A 776 31.22 -29.53 5.33
N ALA A 777 30.29 -29.37 6.28
CA ALA A 777 28.95 -28.87 5.96
C ALA A 777 29.00 -27.40 5.47
N PHE A 778 29.82 -26.57 6.13
CA PHE A 778 30.05 -25.16 5.83
C PHE A 778 31.30 -24.64 6.54
N VAL A 779 31.64 -23.37 6.28
CA VAL A 779 32.74 -22.66 6.95
C VAL A 779 32.19 -21.64 7.96
N VAL A 780 32.87 -21.50 9.11
CA VAL A 780 32.63 -20.44 10.10
C VAL A 780 33.92 -19.64 10.25
N CYS A 781 33.86 -18.33 10.03
CA CYS A 781 34.98 -17.40 10.14
C CYS A 781 34.85 -16.60 11.43
N LEU A 782 35.85 -16.67 12.29
CA LEU A 782 35.99 -15.86 13.49
C LEU A 782 36.99 -14.74 13.20
N ASP A 783 36.49 -13.52 13.09
CA ASP A 783 37.22 -12.32 12.68
C ASP A 783 37.42 -11.33 13.85
N GLU A 784 38.51 -10.57 13.79
CA GLU A 784 38.76 -9.44 14.69
C GLU A 784 37.86 -8.23 14.34
N SER A 785 37.61 -7.34 15.31
CA SER A 785 36.80 -6.13 15.11
C SER A 785 37.39 -5.23 14.02
N LEU A 786 36.55 -4.71 13.14
CA LEU A 786 36.96 -3.94 11.96
C LEU A 786 37.26 -2.45 12.25
N GLN A 787 37.67 -2.12 13.48
CA GLN A 787 38.03 -0.74 13.87
C GLN A 787 39.39 -0.29 13.30
N SER A 788 39.44 -0.06 11.98
CA SER A 788 40.50 0.74 11.36
C SER A 788 39.97 1.70 10.27
N ASP A 789 40.27 2.97 10.48
CA ASP A 789 40.24 4.11 9.55
C ASP A 789 38.97 4.50 8.75
N LYS A 790 38.27 5.49 9.33
CA LYS A 790 37.81 6.72 8.62
C LYS A 790 36.94 6.61 7.36
N MET A 791 35.97 5.69 7.28
CA MET A 791 34.90 5.84 6.28
C MET A 791 33.48 5.35 6.65
N MET A 792 33.17 5.22 7.93
CA MET A 792 31.78 4.99 8.38
C MET A 792 30.99 6.30 8.56
N SER A 793 30.37 6.77 7.47
CA SER A 793 29.14 7.57 7.60
C SER A 793 28.00 6.65 8.04
N LYS A 794 27.15 7.10 8.96
CA LYS A 794 26.00 6.32 9.45
C LYS A 794 24.90 6.11 8.40
N ASP A 795 25.02 6.76 7.25
CA ASP A 795 23.93 6.91 6.29
C ASP A 795 23.81 5.74 5.29
N HIS A 796 24.80 4.83 5.21
CA HIS A 796 24.83 3.75 4.19
C HIS A 796 25.16 2.35 4.77
N PRO A 797 24.15 1.53 5.13
CA PRO A 797 24.35 0.12 5.53
C PRO A 797 24.77 -0.83 4.37
N ALA A 798 24.72 -0.36 3.11
CA ALA A 798 25.22 -1.15 1.97
C ALA A 798 26.75 -1.22 1.91
N SER A 799 27.46 -0.16 2.31
CA SER A 799 28.93 -0.12 2.31
C SER A 799 29.57 -0.98 3.39
N SER A 800 28.89 -1.22 4.51
CA SER A 800 29.37 -2.12 5.56
C SER A 800 29.34 -3.59 5.08
N SER A 801 28.23 -4.05 4.48
CA SER A 801 28.11 -5.40 3.91
C SER A 801 29.25 -5.75 2.94
N LEU A 802 29.62 -4.82 2.06
CA LEU A 802 30.75 -5.02 1.14
C LEU A 802 32.10 -5.10 1.87
N SER A 803 32.26 -4.32 2.95
CA SER A 803 33.49 -4.29 3.75
C SER A 803 33.69 -5.60 4.52
N TYR A 804 32.64 -6.20 5.11
CA TYR A 804 32.71 -7.52 5.78
C TYR A 804 33.10 -8.67 4.84
N MET A 805 32.76 -8.57 3.55
CA MET A 805 33.10 -9.59 2.56
C MET A 805 34.60 -9.66 2.21
N ILE A 806 35.32 -8.53 2.30
CA ILE A 806 36.68 -8.39 1.74
C ILE A 806 37.75 -7.93 2.74
N SER A 807 37.38 -7.48 3.95
CA SER A 807 38.32 -6.98 4.95
C SER A 807 39.40 -8.00 5.34
N THR A 808 39.08 -9.29 5.33
CA THR A 808 39.93 -10.38 5.84
C THR A 808 40.01 -11.55 4.84
N VAL A 809 40.33 -11.29 3.57
CA VAL A 809 40.45 -12.33 2.50
C VAL A 809 41.31 -13.55 2.83
N ASN A 810 42.21 -13.45 3.82
CA ASN A 810 43.04 -14.55 4.32
C ASN A 810 42.28 -15.53 5.25
N ASN A 811 41.21 -15.07 5.89
CA ASN A 811 40.37 -15.82 6.85
C ASN A 811 39.05 -16.28 6.19
N ARG A 812 39.12 -16.71 4.92
CA ARG A 812 37.97 -17.08 4.07
C ARG A 812 38.30 -18.28 3.17
N TRP A 813 37.28 -19.01 2.73
CA TRP A 813 37.38 -20.11 1.77
C TRP A 813 36.29 -20.01 0.69
N PHE A 814 36.53 -19.15 -0.30
CA PHE A 814 35.55 -18.71 -1.30
C PHE A 814 35.03 -19.80 -2.27
N ASP A 815 35.70 -20.96 -2.30
CA ASP A 815 35.29 -22.14 -3.08
C ASP A 815 34.15 -22.94 -2.39
N LYS A 816 33.83 -22.65 -1.13
CA LYS A 816 32.76 -23.30 -0.36
C LYS A 816 31.41 -22.64 -0.64
N THR A 817 30.34 -23.45 -0.69
CA THR A 817 28.96 -22.95 -0.94
C THR A 817 28.57 -21.79 -0.02
N PHE A 818 28.87 -21.85 1.28
CA PHE A 818 28.65 -20.73 2.19
C PHE A 818 29.62 -20.74 3.36
N GLN A 819 29.95 -19.52 3.79
CA GLN A 819 30.80 -19.21 4.93
C GLN A 819 30.13 -18.13 5.78
N PHE A 820 29.93 -18.42 7.06
CA PHE A 820 29.35 -17.48 8.05
C PHE A 820 30.47 -16.72 8.74
N ILE A 821 30.31 -15.42 8.90
CA ILE A 821 31.32 -14.50 9.42
C ILE A 821 30.79 -13.94 10.73
N PHE A 822 31.56 -14.13 11.81
CA PHE A 822 31.30 -13.56 13.13
C PHE A 822 32.51 -12.75 13.55
N THR A 823 32.25 -11.55 14.05
CA THR A 823 33.27 -10.57 14.45
C THR A 823 33.24 -10.36 15.97
N GLU A 824 34.39 -10.03 16.58
CA GLU A 824 34.46 -9.77 18.03
C GLU A 824 33.61 -8.56 18.49
N ASP A 825 33.22 -7.66 17.59
CA ASP A 825 32.39 -6.47 17.87
C ASP A 825 30.86 -6.69 17.69
N GLY A 826 30.41 -7.93 17.51
CA GLY A 826 28.99 -8.28 17.56
C GLY A 826 28.28 -8.22 16.20
N LEU A 827 29.01 -8.32 15.09
CA LEU A 827 28.44 -8.24 13.74
C LEU A 827 28.52 -9.59 13.01
N CYS A 828 27.39 -9.97 12.39
CA CYS A 828 27.24 -11.23 11.68
C CYS A 828 27.06 -11.01 10.18
N GLY A 829 27.49 -11.99 9.37
CA GLY A 829 27.24 -11.99 7.94
C GLY A 829 27.43 -13.35 7.31
N VAL A 830 27.05 -13.47 6.04
CA VAL A 830 27.29 -14.65 5.22
C VAL A 830 27.85 -14.24 3.87
N ASN A 831 28.76 -15.06 3.34
CA ASN A 831 29.23 -14.99 1.96
C ASN A 831 29.06 -16.38 1.33
N TYR A 832 28.63 -16.45 0.07
CA TYR A 832 28.25 -17.72 -0.57
C TYR A 832 28.70 -17.83 -2.02
N GLU A 833 28.80 -19.05 -2.55
CA GLU A 833 29.20 -19.35 -3.92
C GLU A 833 27.98 -19.45 -4.83
N HIS A 834 27.88 -18.51 -5.76
CA HIS A 834 26.64 -18.25 -6.52
C HIS A 834 26.31 -19.30 -7.57
N SER A 835 27.29 -20.13 -7.98
CA SER A 835 27.03 -21.19 -8.97
C SER A 835 26.16 -22.33 -8.41
N VAL A 836 26.00 -22.40 -7.08
CA VAL A 836 25.17 -23.41 -6.40
C VAL A 836 23.72 -22.97 -6.22
N ALA A 837 23.49 -21.74 -5.77
CA ALA A 837 22.19 -21.26 -5.33
C ALA A 837 22.06 -19.73 -5.46
N GLU A 838 20.82 -19.27 -5.55
CA GLU A 838 20.44 -17.86 -5.50
C GLU A 838 20.25 -17.39 -4.04
N GLY A 839 19.89 -16.11 -3.85
CA GLY A 839 19.75 -15.53 -2.51
C GLY A 839 18.62 -16.14 -1.66
N MET A 840 17.53 -16.62 -2.28
CA MET A 840 16.35 -17.11 -1.54
C MET A 840 16.64 -18.34 -0.66
N PRO A 841 17.34 -19.40 -1.14
CA PRO A 841 17.84 -20.46 -0.27
C PRO A 841 18.71 -19.99 0.89
N MET A 842 19.54 -18.96 0.70
CA MET A 842 20.39 -18.40 1.76
C MET A 842 19.57 -17.70 2.84
N PHE A 843 18.59 -16.88 2.46
CA PHE A 843 17.74 -16.16 3.41
C PHE A 843 16.91 -17.13 4.28
N LYS A 844 16.28 -18.15 3.67
CA LYS A 844 15.51 -19.15 4.43
C LYS A 844 16.37 -19.95 5.41
N MET A 845 17.60 -20.31 5.03
CA MET A 845 18.52 -21.03 5.91
C MET A 845 18.93 -20.21 7.14
N VAL A 846 19.23 -18.92 6.94
CA VAL A 846 19.62 -18.03 8.06
C VAL A 846 18.42 -17.69 8.94
N ASP A 847 17.25 -17.40 8.36
CA ASP A 847 16.02 -17.18 9.12
C ASP A 847 15.64 -18.40 9.98
N HIS A 848 15.77 -19.62 9.45
CA HIS A 848 15.58 -20.85 10.25
C HIS A 848 16.57 -20.94 11.41
N ALA A 849 17.85 -20.63 11.19
CA ALA A 849 18.88 -20.67 12.24
C ALA A 849 18.65 -19.61 13.33
N LEU A 850 18.20 -18.40 12.98
CA LEU A 850 17.85 -17.33 13.94
C LEU A 850 16.59 -17.71 14.74
N ASN A 851 15.54 -18.20 14.09
CA ASN A 851 14.33 -18.68 14.75
C ASN A 851 14.62 -19.87 15.70
N TYR A 852 15.58 -20.73 15.35
CA TYR A 852 16.05 -21.81 16.22
C TYR A 852 16.63 -21.27 17.54
N ILE A 853 17.48 -20.23 17.48
CA ILE A 853 18.06 -19.58 18.67
C ILE A 853 16.96 -19.04 19.59
N ILE A 854 15.99 -18.30 19.04
CA ILE A 854 14.85 -17.75 19.80
C ILE A 854 14.07 -18.88 20.49
N SER A 855 13.77 -19.96 19.77
CA SER A 855 13.00 -21.10 20.29
C SER A 855 13.67 -21.82 21.48
N LYS A 856 15.01 -21.81 21.56
CA LYS A 856 15.80 -22.44 22.64
C LYS A 856 16.06 -21.50 23.82
N SER A 857 15.83 -20.20 23.64
CA SER A 857 16.11 -19.18 24.66
C SER A 857 14.90 -18.81 25.52
N LEU A 858 13.71 -19.35 25.24
CA LEU A 858 12.47 -19.02 25.94
C LEU A 858 12.09 -20.04 27.03
N ASN A 859 11.97 -19.60 28.28
CA ASN A 859 11.36 -20.38 29.38
C ASN A 859 9.87 -20.04 29.51
N ILE A 860 9.04 -21.05 29.81
CA ILE A 860 7.57 -20.93 29.94
C ILE A 860 7.09 -21.74 31.15
N GLU A 861 6.25 -21.13 32.00
CA GLU A 861 5.50 -21.80 33.07
C GLU A 861 4.02 -21.41 33.05
N ILE A 862 3.15 -22.28 33.58
CA ILE A 862 1.70 -22.04 33.65
C ILE A 862 1.24 -22.19 35.11
N LEU A 863 0.82 -21.09 35.73
CA LEU A 863 0.18 -21.09 37.05
C LEU A 863 -1.33 -21.23 36.89
N HIS A 864 -1.91 -22.35 37.31
CA HIS A 864 -3.36 -22.45 37.52
C HIS A 864 -3.68 -22.23 39.00
N TYR A 865 -4.21 -21.04 39.31
CA TYR A 865 -4.57 -20.63 40.65
C TYR A 865 -6.06 -20.86 40.92
N THR A 866 -6.38 -21.68 41.92
CA THR A 866 -7.76 -22.12 42.24
C THR A 866 -8.28 -21.63 43.59
N GLY A 867 -7.56 -20.73 44.28
CA GLY A 867 -7.99 -20.21 45.58
C GLY A 867 -9.27 -19.36 45.49
N TYR A 868 -9.35 -18.52 44.45
CA TYR A 868 -10.53 -17.75 44.09
C TYR A 868 -10.55 -17.42 42.59
N GLY A 869 -11.63 -16.82 42.12
CA GLY A 869 -11.78 -16.35 40.74
C GLY A 869 -12.63 -15.09 40.63
N LYS A 870 -13.07 -14.80 39.41
CA LYS A 870 -13.83 -13.61 39.01
C LYS A 870 -15.12 -13.40 39.83
N GLN A 871 -15.78 -14.46 40.29
CA GLN A 871 -17.01 -14.35 41.09
C GLN A 871 -16.73 -13.79 42.49
N PHE A 872 -15.66 -14.25 43.15
CA PHE A 872 -15.23 -13.75 44.45
C PHE A 872 -14.85 -12.26 44.38
N ILE A 873 -14.02 -11.88 43.40
CA ILE A 873 -13.55 -10.48 43.27
C ILE A 873 -14.73 -9.54 43.00
N LYS A 874 -15.73 -9.98 42.21
CA LYS A 874 -16.96 -9.20 42.00
C LYS A 874 -17.83 -9.08 43.25
N SER A 875 -17.80 -10.03 44.19
CA SER A 875 -18.64 -9.99 45.39
C SER A 875 -18.32 -8.81 46.32
N ILE A 876 -17.09 -8.29 46.25
CA ILE A 876 -16.61 -7.12 47.01
C ILE A 876 -16.59 -5.83 46.16
N ASN A 877 -17.35 -5.78 45.05
CA ASN A 877 -17.41 -4.65 44.11
C ASN A 877 -16.05 -4.21 43.48
N ALA A 878 -15.02 -5.06 43.52
CA ALA A 878 -13.73 -4.77 42.89
C ALA A 878 -13.70 -5.20 41.41
N SER A 879 -12.85 -4.56 40.60
CA SER A 879 -12.59 -5.01 39.23
C SER A 879 -11.67 -6.25 39.25
N PRO A 880 -12.09 -7.40 38.68
CA PRO A 880 -11.28 -8.61 38.62
C PRO A 880 -9.91 -8.41 37.96
N ASP A 881 -9.87 -7.53 36.95
CA ASP A 881 -8.67 -7.23 36.16
C ASP A 881 -7.67 -6.41 36.99
N ALA A 882 -8.16 -5.36 37.67
CA ALA A 882 -7.33 -4.51 38.52
C ALA A 882 -6.71 -5.27 39.68
N ILE A 883 -7.44 -6.20 40.30
CA ILE A 883 -6.90 -7.07 41.37
C ILE A 883 -5.77 -7.96 40.84
N VAL A 884 -5.91 -8.53 39.64
CA VAL A 884 -4.83 -9.33 39.02
C VAL A 884 -3.61 -8.46 38.72
N GLN A 885 -3.80 -7.26 38.17
CA GLN A 885 -2.70 -6.32 37.92
C GLN A 885 -1.96 -5.92 39.20
N MET A 886 -2.70 -5.59 40.26
CA MET A 886 -2.13 -5.23 41.55
C MET A 886 -1.35 -6.42 42.18
N ALA A 887 -1.82 -7.66 41.99
CA ALA A 887 -1.08 -8.86 42.37
C ALA A 887 0.21 -9.05 41.56
N LEU A 888 0.18 -8.79 40.24
CA LEU A 888 1.38 -8.84 39.38
C LEU A 888 2.40 -7.75 39.77
N GLN A 889 1.96 -6.53 40.08
CA GLN A 889 2.83 -5.46 40.59
C GLN A 889 3.49 -5.82 41.93
N TRP A 890 2.71 -6.34 42.89
CA TRP A 890 3.26 -6.72 44.20
C TRP A 890 4.19 -7.93 44.11
N THR A 891 3.92 -8.86 43.18
CA THR A 891 4.83 -9.97 42.85
C THR A 891 6.17 -9.47 42.33
N PHE A 892 6.14 -8.59 41.31
CA PHE A 892 7.36 -8.02 40.76
C PHE A 892 8.16 -7.23 41.82
N PHE A 893 7.47 -6.47 42.68
CA PHE A 893 8.10 -5.76 43.79
C PHE A 893 8.81 -6.71 44.77
N LYS A 894 8.21 -7.86 45.10
CA LYS A 894 8.81 -8.87 45.99
C LYS A 894 10.06 -9.52 45.38
N CYS A 895 10.03 -9.85 44.09
CA CYS A 895 11.18 -10.45 43.39
C CYS A 895 12.33 -9.45 43.19
N HIS A 896 12.04 -8.16 42.94
CA HIS A 896 13.05 -7.21 42.43
C HIS A 896 13.30 -5.98 43.33
N GLY A 897 12.59 -5.84 44.46
CA GLY A 897 12.72 -4.73 45.40
C GLY A 897 12.26 -3.36 44.89
N LYS A 898 11.75 -3.29 43.65
CA LYS A 898 11.25 -2.08 42.99
C LYS A 898 10.07 -2.41 42.06
N LEU A 899 9.22 -1.43 41.78
CA LEU A 899 8.26 -1.52 40.68
C LEU A 899 8.98 -1.28 39.34
N THR A 900 8.37 -1.73 38.25
CA THR A 900 8.84 -1.51 36.87
C THR A 900 7.75 -0.88 36.01
N SER A 901 8.16 -0.26 34.90
CA SER A 901 7.21 0.12 33.86
C SER A 901 6.51 -1.14 33.36
N THR A 902 5.17 -1.11 33.43
CA THR A 902 4.31 -2.25 33.09
C THR A 902 3.45 -1.88 31.89
N TYR A 903 3.26 -2.85 31.00
CA TYR A 903 2.33 -2.74 29.89
C TYR A 903 1.08 -3.59 30.17
N GLU A 904 -0.10 -2.97 30.14
CA GLU A 904 -1.39 -3.65 30.17
C GLU A 904 -2.24 -3.24 28.96
N THR A 905 -2.87 -4.21 28.32
CA THR A 905 -3.61 -4.01 27.07
C THR A 905 -5.05 -3.52 27.29
N ALA A 906 -5.29 -2.21 27.17
CA ALA A 906 -6.65 -1.65 27.17
C ALA A 906 -7.27 -1.61 25.77
N SER A 907 -8.44 -2.20 25.57
CA SER A 907 -9.13 -2.20 24.27
C SER A 907 -9.64 -0.80 23.89
N LEU A 908 -9.11 -0.23 22.81
CA LEU A 908 -9.62 1.02 22.22
C LEU A 908 -10.78 0.80 21.24
N ARG A 909 -11.29 -0.44 21.11
CA ARG A 909 -12.30 -0.84 20.11
C ARG A 909 -13.66 -0.11 20.20
N ARG A 910 -13.89 0.70 21.24
CA ARG A 910 -15.00 1.67 21.31
C ARG A 910 -14.83 2.85 20.34
N PHE A 911 -13.63 3.05 19.80
CA PHE A 911 -13.29 4.06 18.80
C PHE A 911 -13.02 3.39 17.44
N LYS A 912 -13.33 4.09 16.34
CA LYS A 912 -13.11 3.59 14.97
C LYS A 912 -11.61 3.39 14.70
N GLN A 913 -11.21 2.21 14.22
CA GLN A 913 -9.80 1.75 14.09
C GLN A 913 -9.04 1.68 15.43
N GLY A 914 -9.71 1.78 16.58
CA GLY A 914 -9.08 1.60 17.89
C GLY A 914 -8.60 0.16 18.07
N ARG A 915 -7.27 -0.03 18.13
CA ARG A 915 -6.65 -1.30 18.54
C ARG A 915 -6.59 -1.38 20.06
N VAL A 916 -5.47 -0.97 20.64
CA VAL A 916 -5.20 -1.04 22.08
C VAL A 916 -4.44 0.21 22.55
N GLU A 917 -4.58 0.54 23.84
CA GLU A 917 -3.83 1.56 24.58
C GLU A 917 -3.10 0.88 25.75
N ASN A 918 -2.03 1.50 26.26
CA ASN A 918 -1.37 1.02 27.46
C ASN A 918 -2.07 1.51 28.73
N LEU A 919 -2.40 0.59 29.64
CA LEU A 919 -2.67 0.90 31.04
C LEU A 919 -1.40 0.73 31.86
N ARG A 920 -0.98 1.81 32.54
CA ARG A 920 0.15 1.77 33.46
C ARG A 920 -0.31 1.36 34.85
N SER A 921 -0.24 0.06 35.15
CA SER A 921 -0.58 -0.47 36.48
C SER A 921 0.37 0.03 37.59
N ALA A 922 1.59 0.46 37.22
CA ALA A 922 2.59 1.06 38.10
C ALA A 922 2.38 2.60 38.24
N THR A 923 1.30 3.01 38.91
CA THR A 923 1.03 4.44 39.21
C THR A 923 1.67 4.89 40.53
N PRO A 924 1.74 6.21 40.82
CA PRO A 924 2.10 6.72 42.15
C PRO A 924 1.17 6.19 43.24
N GLU A 925 -0.12 6.04 42.95
CA GLU A 925 -1.13 5.46 43.84
C GLU A 925 -0.85 3.97 44.08
N THR A 926 -0.51 3.19 43.04
CA THR A 926 -0.06 1.80 43.20
C THR A 926 1.22 1.75 44.02
N LEU A 927 2.23 2.57 43.75
CA LEU A 927 3.49 2.61 44.50
C LEU A 927 3.28 2.99 45.97
N ASN A 928 2.37 3.93 46.24
CA ASN A 928 1.96 4.29 47.59
C ASN A 928 1.20 3.12 48.22
N TRP A 929 0.27 2.49 47.50
CA TRP A 929 -0.49 1.30 47.92
C TRP A 929 0.40 0.08 48.22
N VAL A 930 1.44 -0.26 47.43
CA VAL A 930 2.34 -1.38 47.78
C VAL A 930 3.15 -1.07 49.04
N LYS A 931 3.47 0.21 49.30
CA LYS A 931 4.06 0.69 50.56
C LYS A 931 3.03 0.80 51.70
N GLN A 932 1.74 0.94 51.37
CA GLN A 932 0.58 1.08 52.25
C GLN A 932 -0.23 -0.22 52.39
N MET A 933 0.26 -1.36 51.90
CA MET A 933 -0.19 -2.66 52.42
C MET A 933 0.36 -2.93 53.84
N GLU A 934 1.07 -1.94 54.42
CA GLU A 934 1.25 -1.74 55.87
C GLU A 934 0.25 -0.72 56.50
N ASN A 935 -0.56 0.04 55.73
CA ASN A 935 -1.71 0.87 56.20
C ASN A 935 -2.58 1.51 55.07
N GLU A 936 -3.76 0.92 54.81
CA GLU A 936 -5.02 1.36 54.15
C GLU A 936 -5.14 2.38 52.96
N ASN A 937 -5.77 1.86 51.88
CA ASN A 937 -6.90 2.38 51.05
C ASN A 937 -6.77 3.35 49.82
N ALA A 938 -7.50 2.94 48.75
CA ALA A 938 -8.11 3.69 47.60
C ALA A 938 -7.53 3.59 46.17
N SER A 939 -8.36 3.87 45.13
CA SER A 939 -8.24 3.39 43.73
C SER A 939 -8.77 4.36 42.64
N MET A 940 -8.24 4.29 41.39
CA MET A 940 -8.83 4.72 40.08
C MET A 940 -7.79 4.49 38.94
N ALA A 941 -8.02 4.54 37.61
CA ALA A 941 -9.20 4.50 36.71
C ALA A 941 -8.76 4.20 35.23
N VAL A 942 -9.70 3.91 34.31
CA VAL A 942 -9.45 3.70 32.85
C VAL A 942 -10.19 4.76 32.01
N THR A 943 -9.46 5.62 31.28
CA THR A 943 -10.10 6.75 30.56
C THR A 943 -9.62 7.00 29.12
N GLY A 944 -8.44 6.52 28.73
CA GLY A 944 -7.87 6.74 27.38
C GLY A 944 -7.04 8.03 27.24
N TYR A 945 -6.64 8.64 28.35
CA TYR A 945 -5.62 9.71 28.40
C TYR A 945 -4.21 9.12 28.64
N GLY A 946 -3.90 8.00 27.97
CA GLY A 946 -2.60 7.32 28.10
C GLY A 946 -1.47 8.22 27.59
N ILE A 947 -0.39 8.34 28.35
CA ILE A 947 0.77 9.15 27.95
C ILE A 947 1.65 8.45 26.92
N ASP A 948 1.59 7.12 26.84
CA ASP A 948 2.50 6.27 26.09
C ASP A 948 2.44 6.52 24.59
N ASN A 949 1.27 6.31 23.98
CA ASN A 949 1.04 6.55 22.55
C ASN A 949 1.33 8.01 22.17
N HIS A 950 1.04 8.96 23.06
CA HIS A 950 1.29 10.38 22.84
C HIS A 950 2.80 10.69 22.87
N LEU A 951 3.53 10.22 23.89
CA LEU A 951 4.98 10.42 24.03
C LEU A 951 5.79 9.66 22.98
N TRP A 952 5.36 8.47 22.55
CA TRP A 952 5.98 7.76 21.42
C TRP A 952 5.74 8.50 20.11
N ALA A 953 4.53 8.98 19.85
CA ALA A 953 4.25 9.82 18.68
C ALA A 953 5.10 11.11 18.71
N LEU A 954 5.20 11.79 19.86
CA LEU A 954 6.04 12.98 20.00
C LEU A 954 7.54 12.68 19.80
N LYS A 955 8.03 11.51 20.25
CA LYS A 955 9.39 11.06 19.99
C LYS A 955 9.64 10.81 18.50
N ASP A 956 8.76 10.07 17.84
CA ASP A 956 8.87 9.75 16.41
C ASP A 956 8.78 11.03 15.54
N ILE A 957 7.84 11.93 15.87
CA ILE A 957 7.77 13.28 15.31
C ILE A 957 9.08 14.04 15.53
N SER A 958 9.70 13.97 16.72
CA SER A 958 10.97 14.65 17.00
C SER A 958 12.15 14.09 16.21
N LEU A 959 12.19 12.77 15.96
CA LEU A 959 13.19 12.13 15.09
C LEU A 959 13.04 12.56 13.62
N GLN A 960 11.83 12.97 13.21
CA GLN A 960 11.52 13.43 11.86
C GLN A 960 11.63 14.96 11.68
N MET A 961 11.68 15.73 12.77
CA MET A 961 11.61 17.20 12.75
C MET A 961 12.81 17.93 13.38
N CYS A 962 13.65 17.26 14.16
CA CYS A 962 14.78 17.89 14.87
C CYS A 962 16.11 17.24 14.49
N ASP A 963 17.09 18.03 14.03
CA ASP A 963 18.47 17.57 13.75
C ASP A 963 19.18 17.03 15.02
N ILE A 964 18.72 17.45 16.19
CA ILE A 964 19.18 16.98 17.51
C ILE A 964 17.95 16.57 18.31
N MET A 965 17.87 15.29 18.69
CA MET A 965 16.74 14.75 19.45
C MET A 965 16.55 15.51 20.78
N PRO A 966 15.32 15.99 21.11
CA PRO A 966 15.04 16.67 22.36
C PRO A 966 15.47 15.85 23.58
N LYS A 967 16.14 16.50 24.55
CA LYS A 967 16.81 15.81 25.67
C LYS A 967 15.90 14.86 26.46
N ILE A 968 14.61 15.16 26.54
CA ILE A 968 13.59 14.31 27.18
C ILE A 968 13.50 12.91 26.56
N PHE A 969 13.69 12.73 25.24
CA PHE A 969 13.61 11.42 24.58
C PHE A 969 14.92 10.62 24.62
N SER A 970 16.03 11.31 24.89
CA SER A 970 17.33 10.71 25.22
C SER A 970 17.54 10.50 26.72
N ASP A 971 16.60 10.94 27.56
CA ASP A 971 16.73 10.89 29.01
C ASP A 971 16.69 9.44 29.53
N ALA A 972 17.47 9.15 30.57
CA ALA A 972 17.54 7.82 31.16
C ALA A 972 16.18 7.37 31.72
N MET A 973 15.39 8.29 32.29
CA MET A 973 14.04 7.99 32.78
C MET A 973 13.07 7.74 31.64
N PHE A 974 13.18 8.43 30.49
CA PHE A 974 12.35 8.12 29.34
C PHE A 974 12.64 6.72 28.79
N ARG A 975 13.91 6.32 28.71
CA ARG A 975 14.28 4.95 28.33
C ARG A 975 13.68 3.92 29.31
N GLU A 976 13.92 4.08 30.62
CA GLU A 976 13.38 3.18 31.65
C GLU A 976 11.83 3.15 31.67
N LEU A 977 11.16 4.26 31.37
CA LEU A 977 9.69 4.38 31.31
C LEU A 977 9.07 3.61 30.13
N PHE A 978 9.84 3.32 29.07
CA PHE A 978 9.41 2.54 27.90
C PHE A 978 10.06 1.15 27.81
N THR A 979 10.90 0.76 28.77
CA THR A 979 11.43 -0.60 28.93
C THR A 979 10.45 -1.43 29.77
N PHE A 980 9.47 -2.05 29.13
CA PHE A 980 8.39 -2.81 29.79
C PHE A 980 8.84 -4.19 30.27
N ARG A 981 9.53 -4.26 31.41
CA ARG A 981 9.99 -5.54 32.02
C ARG A 981 8.85 -6.43 32.54
N LEU A 982 7.62 -5.95 32.54
CA LEU A 982 6.44 -6.77 32.78
C LEU A 982 5.39 -6.43 31.72
N SER A 983 5.22 -7.34 30.76
CA SER A 983 4.24 -7.21 29.67
C SER A 983 3.04 -8.11 29.95
N THR A 984 1.84 -7.54 30.01
CA THR A 984 0.64 -8.22 30.53
C THR A 984 -0.60 -8.02 29.66
N SER A 985 -1.50 -9.00 29.68
CA SER A 985 -2.75 -8.96 28.93
C SER A 985 -3.75 -10.00 29.44
N GLN A 986 -4.98 -9.57 29.68
CA GLN A 986 -6.11 -10.45 29.91
C GLN A 986 -6.58 -11.08 28.57
N ILE A 987 -6.82 -12.39 28.56
CA ILE A 987 -7.34 -13.14 27.40
C ILE A 987 -8.74 -13.71 27.73
N PRO A 988 -9.80 -12.88 27.76
CA PRO A 988 -11.12 -13.29 28.24
C PRO A 988 -11.87 -14.30 27.34
N TRP A 989 -11.46 -14.47 26.08
CA TRP A 989 -12.07 -15.40 25.12
C TRP A 989 -11.47 -16.81 25.12
N LEU A 990 -10.41 -17.05 25.90
CA LEU A 990 -9.67 -18.32 25.91
C LEU A 990 -10.51 -19.46 26.56
N PRO A 991 -10.63 -20.65 25.95
CA PRO A 991 -11.27 -21.81 26.58
C PRO A 991 -10.58 -22.25 27.88
N ASP A 992 -11.30 -22.81 28.86
CA ASP A 992 -10.73 -23.22 30.16
C ASP A 992 -9.68 -24.35 30.06
N ASN A 993 -9.75 -25.19 29.02
CA ASN A 993 -8.79 -26.22 28.71
C ASN A 993 -7.58 -25.72 27.88
N ALA A 994 -7.56 -24.47 27.44
CA ALA A 994 -6.49 -23.89 26.64
C ALA A 994 -5.52 -23.02 27.48
N ALA A 995 -4.33 -22.80 26.95
CA ALA A 995 -3.34 -21.84 27.44
C ALA A 995 -2.75 -21.11 26.22
N VAL A 996 -2.71 -19.78 26.28
CA VAL A 996 -2.14 -18.90 25.25
C VAL A 996 -1.38 -17.79 25.97
N GLY A 997 -0.23 -17.42 25.43
CA GLY A 997 0.58 -16.30 25.89
C GLY A 997 1.72 -16.01 24.92
N TYR A 998 2.65 -15.16 25.35
CA TYR A 998 3.70 -14.58 24.51
C TYR A 998 5.01 -14.47 25.31
N GLY A 999 6.14 -14.31 24.61
CA GLY A 999 7.44 -14.05 25.22
C GLY A 999 7.52 -12.67 25.90
N PRO A 1000 8.58 -12.39 26.68
CA PRO A 1000 8.83 -11.05 27.18
C PRO A 1000 9.13 -10.08 26.01
N VAL A 1001 8.93 -8.78 26.24
CA VAL A 1001 9.16 -7.73 25.22
C VAL A 1001 10.52 -7.03 25.36
N VAL A 1002 11.31 -7.43 26.37
CA VAL A 1002 12.69 -7.00 26.67
C VAL A 1002 13.40 -8.16 27.37
N ASP A 1003 14.71 -8.26 27.22
CA ASP A 1003 15.46 -9.46 27.63
C ASP A 1003 15.49 -9.67 29.15
N ASP A 1004 15.53 -8.58 29.93
CA ASP A 1004 15.45 -8.59 31.39
C ASP A 1004 14.00 -8.45 31.94
N GLY A 1005 13.03 -9.03 31.21
CA GLY A 1005 11.60 -8.95 31.53
C GLY A 1005 10.83 -10.27 31.50
N TYR A 1006 9.53 -10.16 31.82
CA TYR A 1006 8.56 -11.25 31.80
C TYR A 1006 7.38 -10.95 30.86
N GLY A 1007 6.92 -11.96 30.12
CA GLY A 1007 5.60 -11.97 29.51
C GLY A 1007 4.61 -12.67 30.45
N CYS A 1008 3.47 -12.03 30.76
CA CYS A 1008 2.47 -12.59 31.68
C CYS A 1008 1.04 -12.39 31.16
N ALA A 1009 0.55 -13.37 30.40
CA ALA A 1009 -0.84 -13.41 29.93
C ALA A 1009 -1.72 -14.14 30.94
N TYR A 1010 -2.97 -13.71 31.13
CA TYR A 1010 -3.87 -14.36 32.09
C TYR A 1010 -5.33 -14.48 31.65
N LYS A 1011 -6.00 -15.53 32.13
CA LYS A 1011 -7.45 -15.74 32.02
C LYS A 1011 -8.09 -15.73 33.40
N LEU A 1012 -9.18 -14.96 33.52
CA LEU A 1012 -10.07 -14.93 34.68
C LEU A 1012 -11.34 -15.76 34.42
N SER A 1013 -11.46 -16.89 35.11
CA SER A 1013 -12.67 -17.73 35.17
C SER A 1013 -13.38 -17.54 36.51
N ASP A 1014 -14.63 -18.02 36.65
CA ASP A 1014 -15.47 -17.64 37.80
C ASP A 1014 -14.90 -18.10 39.16
N GLY A 1015 -14.27 -19.29 39.21
CA GLY A 1015 -13.61 -19.84 40.41
C GLY A 1015 -12.10 -20.09 40.29
N SER A 1016 -11.42 -19.63 39.23
CA SER A 1016 -9.96 -19.75 39.11
C SER A 1016 -9.34 -18.68 38.20
N ILE A 1017 -8.03 -18.49 38.34
CA ILE A 1017 -7.21 -17.60 37.50
C ILE A 1017 -6.09 -18.45 36.89
N LYS A 1018 -5.86 -18.35 35.58
CA LYS A 1018 -4.76 -19.03 34.90
C LYS A 1018 -3.78 -18.02 34.34
N PHE A 1019 -2.50 -18.14 34.67
CA PHE A 1019 -1.42 -17.31 34.12
C PHE A 1019 -0.51 -18.16 33.24
N PHE A 1020 -0.09 -17.59 32.12
CA PHE A 1020 1.04 -18.03 31.31
C PHE A 1020 2.18 -17.05 31.57
N ILE A 1021 3.31 -17.55 32.05
CA ILE A 1021 4.49 -16.77 32.43
C ILE A 1021 5.63 -17.16 31.48
N SER A 1022 6.39 -16.20 30.98
CA SER A 1022 7.54 -16.42 30.12
C SER A 1022 8.70 -15.48 30.46
N THR A 1023 9.93 -15.91 30.18
CA THR A 1023 11.15 -15.10 30.29
C THR A 1023 12.26 -15.67 29.38
N LEU A 1024 13.34 -14.93 29.15
CA LEU A 1024 14.50 -15.45 28.43
C LEU A 1024 15.53 -16.10 29.36
N ASN A 1025 16.11 -17.20 28.91
CA ASN A 1025 17.12 -18.00 29.61
C ASN A 1025 18.51 -17.33 29.64
N THR A 1026 18.66 -16.23 28.93
CA THR A 1026 19.88 -15.44 28.79
C THR A 1026 19.99 -14.30 29.81
N SER A 1027 18.94 -14.02 30.59
CA SER A 1027 18.91 -12.93 31.58
C SER A 1027 19.09 -13.45 33.01
N ASP A 1028 20.24 -13.13 33.61
CA ASP A 1028 20.55 -13.40 35.02
C ASP A 1028 19.65 -12.62 36.02
N LYS A 1029 18.85 -11.67 35.53
CA LYS A 1029 17.96 -10.82 36.36
C LYS A 1029 16.55 -11.40 36.51
N THR A 1030 16.23 -12.47 35.80
CA THR A 1030 14.85 -12.99 35.68
C THR A 1030 14.79 -14.47 36.01
N ASN A 1031 13.92 -14.85 36.95
CA ASN A 1031 13.78 -16.22 37.43
C ASN A 1031 12.31 -16.63 37.40
N ILE A 1032 11.96 -17.48 36.44
CA ILE A 1032 10.57 -17.87 36.19
C ILE A 1032 9.94 -18.64 37.35
N ALA A 1033 10.69 -19.55 37.98
CA ALA A 1033 10.21 -20.38 39.09
C ALA A 1033 10.00 -19.55 40.37
N GLU A 1034 10.88 -18.59 40.63
CA GLU A 1034 10.74 -17.63 41.73
C GLU A 1034 9.55 -16.70 41.52
N PHE A 1035 9.38 -16.18 40.29
CA PHE A 1035 8.23 -15.33 39.94
C PHE A 1035 6.91 -16.10 40.04
N HIS A 1036 6.86 -17.34 39.54
CA HIS A 1036 5.71 -18.24 39.64
C HIS A 1036 5.32 -18.54 41.10
N HIS A 1037 6.31 -18.88 41.94
CA HIS A 1037 6.09 -19.12 43.38
C HIS A 1037 5.57 -17.86 44.08
N THR A 1038 6.24 -16.72 43.85
CA THR A 1038 5.91 -15.44 44.48
C THR A 1038 4.54 -14.93 44.04
N LEU A 1039 4.13 -15.17 42.78
CA LEU A 1039 2.81 -14.83 42.28
C LEU A 1039 1.72 -15.62 43.01
N LYS A 1040 1.91 -16.93 43.18
CA LYS A 1040 0.98 -17.78 43.92
C LYS A 1040 0.80 -17.29 45.37
N THR A 1041 1.90 -17.10 46.10
CA THR A 1041 1.86 -16.58 47.48
C THR A 1041 1.24 -15.19 47.58
N THR A 1042 1.44 -14.35 46.56
CA THR A 1042 0.85 -13.01 46.50
C THR A 1042 -0.66 -13.07 46.28
N LEU A 1043 -1.15 -13.98 45.43
CA LEU A 1043 -2.59 -14.24 45.25
C LEU A 1043 -3.22 -14.79 46.54
N ASP A 1044 -2.55 -15.72 47.24
CA ASP A 1044 -3.04 -16.25 48.53
C ASP A 1044 -3.17 -15.14 49.60
N GLN A 1045 -2.20 -14.21 49.66
CA GLN A 1045 -2.28 -13.03 50.54
C GLN A 1045 -3.41 -12.07 50.13
N PHE A 1046 -3.62 -11.87 48.82
CA PHE A 1046 -4.75 -11.14 48.30
C PHE A 1046 -6.09 -11.79 48.68
N GLN A 1047 -6.21 -13.12 48.67
CA GLN A 1047 -7.44 -13.80 49.09
C GLN A 1047 -7.79 -13.47 50.54
N ILE A 1048 -6.81 -13.53 51.44
CA ILE A 1048 -6.99 -13.22 52.87
C ILE A 1048 -7.40 -11.75 53.05
N PHE A 1049 -6.67 -10.81 52.41
CA PHE A 1049 -6.96 -9.38 52.49
C PHE A 1049 -8.33 -9.00 51.91
N LEU A 1050 -8.70 -9.56 50.76
CA LEU A 1050 -9.99 -9.27 50.13
C LEU A 1050 -11.17 -9.91 50.90
N SER A 1051 -10.95 -10.98 51.65
CA SER A 1051 -11.99 -11.62 52.47
C SER A 1051 -12.42 -10.76 53.66
N SER A 1052 -11.59 -9.83 54.16
CA SER A 1052 -12.02 -8.91 55.23
C SER A 1052 -12.96 -7.80 54.77
N PHE A 1053 -13.26 -7.72 53.46
CA PHE A 1053 -14.23 -6.77 52.88
C PHE A 1053 -15.58 -7.42 52.52
N GLN A 1054 -15.79 -8.70 52.84
CA GLN A 1054 -17.12 -9.31 52.79
C GLN A 1054 -17.89 -8.98 54.08
N ILE A 1055 -18.83 -8.04 53.98
CA ILE A 1055 -19.87 -7.72 54.99
C ILE A 1055 -21.25 -7.95 54.35
#